data_AF-A0A811ST75-F1
#
_entry.id   AF-A0A811ST75-F1
#
_cell.length_a   1.000
_cell.length_b   1.000
_cell.length_c   1.000
_cell.angle_alpha   90.00
_cell.angle_beta   90.00
_cell.angle_gamma   90.00
#
_symmetry.space_group_name_H-M   'P 1'
#
loop_
_entity.id
_entity.type
_entity.pdbx_description
1 polymer ?
#
loop_
_entity_poly.entity_id
_entity_poly.type
_entity_poly.pdbx_seq_one_letter_code
_entity_poly.pdbx_strand_id
1 'polypeptide(L)'
;DTPCLVKLLSILVEIFGPTPLFLKNYKKNDEKLDIKSYLEFFNDELLPWCLDGKYSTCDSKIVLLLSLIQDESFFDQWCSIIKCTTSEQKHSVDDKTSNIMGRFELLTLLLQKIRERIVGGKLRNLQENGYLPEHWRHDILDSTAASVFCDLPASDCHVSFICAALGGSDQEDQICFLSPETVCKILGSILKNLALVLMASTFEWARLAHSLLPAEPEHLKVPEGNSSIINFEMARSAFKVLQGSLFSLQRLEENSVFPSILGALFVIEWECSMSLALVEENYLEDHIEDTEVGVSMCSSSKGYLDEKMHLKANLAESIHAFRQSLSPSFWNNLHSCTSNRLANILAQCVRYAVFQTRDLHVERTAILCSEWVVDMLKLICLDHRNLQSFFDLLLSEGEYWPLWLMPSLQNGHASVKVKLHPDITDEIELKHERFVAFVDRLILKLGFSEVVLGIPGNIQSATSQLIDITSCIFSLSRAWVAGEVLCTWTWKGGCALKTFLPSLVQYMKDESYLEISIVPLLLDALLGAALMHESGPWVLFNAWHLSDNEIDKIQDRFLRALVALLFTINTNDCLWRESDALVFFEQLLSNLFIGSSVNRKCLKILPYVMTSIIKQFSALNRGSSYADLVGKSIQSWLDAAISCLSTSPREIPVQDIEDWMQVVLSCFPLRITGGAQKLVVVVEREISDTERSLMLTLFQKYQIFYGSTASSLLTSETAVSTTVELLGVKLTAVVVGYCRRNLQENDWHSVFRMVFKCIESSVLLVEEMTDGINDATINQVSSEDALEKLKLVVGTTDKLTLNLAESALVTMCHLNHLCNIQEAENSWSVQLIRSGNYAESNDKMVESILRLFLASGVSEAIAKSCSEEASSVIGSSRHAYLHFWELVASFIKNAPLQIRKSALESMELWGLTKDSVSGLYSILFSSQPIFHLQLAAFSLLLSQPFCQLSLVKNCSMGENCSSVQQSGISQSAELMPDSEKKVHLRDELSDLIEFPTSELLKTDLTARDRVDVFIAWALLLSHLQILPASSSIRGDVLQYIQEKVKDSVYGDENFSVSVNRSAFEIVATYRKEETGIDLVIRLPNCYPLRHVDVECTRSLGISEVKCRKWLLSLTSFVRNQNGAIAEAICTWKSNFDKEFEGVEECPICYSILHTSNHSLPRLACKTCKHKFHGACLYKWFSTSNKSTCPLCQTPF
;
A
#
# COMPACT_ATOMS: atom_id res chain seq x y z
N ASP A 1 -70.04 -21.87 7.31
CA ASP A 1 -68.59 -21.60 7.45
C ASP A 1 -67.74 -21.99 6.23
N THR A 2 -68.26 -22.00 5.00
CA THR A 2 -67.37 -22.08 3.82
C THR A 2 -66.88 -20.67 3.45
N PRO A 3 -65.58 -20.46 3.10
CA PRO A 3 -65.03 -19.14 2.80
C PRO A 3 -65.79 -18.37 1.72
N CYS A 4 -66.30 -19.10 0.71
CA CYS A 4 -67.09 -18.51 -0.38
C CYS A 4 -68.43 -17.93 0.11
N LEU A 5 -69.11 -18.61 1.05
CA LEU A 5 -70.37 -18.13 1.62
C LEU A 5 -70.15 -16.95 2.57
N VAL A 6 -69.08 -16.97 3.36
CA VAL A 6 -68.71 -15.84 4.24
C VAL A 6 -68.36 -14.60 3.43
N LYS A 7 -67.62 -14.78 2.31
CA LYS A 7 -67.30 -13.69 1.38
C LYS A 7 -68.56 -13.14 0.67
N LEU A 8 -69.50 -14.00 0.28
CA LEU A 8 -70.80 -13.59 -0.25
C LEU A 8 -71.60 -12.80 0.79
N LEU A 9 -71.64 -13.26 2.04
CA LEU A 9 -72.27 -12.55 3.17
C LEU A 9 -71.65 -11.17 3.39
N SER A 10 -70.32 -11.06 3.38
CA SER A 10 -69.62 -9.78 3.52
C SER A 10 -69.99 -8.80 2.40
N ILE A 11 -70.07 -9.27 1.15
CA ILE A 11 -70.52 -8.44 0.01
C ILE A 11 -72.00 -8.02 0.18
N LEU A 12 -72.86 -8.92 0.64
CA LEU A 12 -74.28 -8.60 0.87
C LEU A 12 -74.43 -7.55 1.98
N VAL A 13 -73.64 -7.65 3.07
CA VAL A 13 -73.60 -6.66 4.16
C VAL A 13 -73.10 -5.31 3.68
N GLU A 14 -72.10 -5.28 2.79
CA GLU A 14 -71.62 -4.04 2.19
C GLU A 14 -72.63 -3.38 1.24
N ILE A 15 -73.52 -4.15 0.61
CA ILE A 15 -74.54 -3.62 -0.32
C ILE A 15 -75.81 -3.17 0.42
N PHE A 16 -76.28 -3.96 1.38
CA PHE A 16 -77.59 -3.77 2.01
C PHE A 16 -77.51 -3.24 3.45
N GLY A 17 -76.32 -3.14 4.02
CA GLY A 17 -76.11 -2.79 5.42
C GLY A 17 -76.35 -3.98 6.38
N PRO A 18 -75.81 -3.92 7.61
CA PRO A 18 -75.92 -5.02 8.58
C PRO A 18 -77.33 -5.18 9.17
N THR A 19 -78.04 -4.09 9.45
CA THR A 19 -79.35 -4.10 10.13
C THR A 19 -80.42 -4.86 9.36
N PRO A 20 -80.62 -4.64 8.04
CA PRO A 20 -81.67 -5.32 7.28
C PRO A 20 -81.46 -6.83 7.12
N LEU A 21 -80.20 -7.30 7.18
CA LEU A 21 -79.83 -8.69 6.95
C LEU A 21 -79.91 -9.56 8.20
N PHE A 22 -79.53 -9.03 9.37
CA PHE A 22 -79.41 -9.82 10.60
C PHE A 22 -80.56 -9.62 11.59
N LEU A 23 -81.11 -8.41 11.72
CA LEU A 23 -82.14 -8.13 12.75
C LEU A 23 -83.54 -8.64 12.38
N LYS A 24 -83.85 -8.82 11.09
CA LYS A 24 -85.16 -9.33 10.64
C LYS A 24 -85.42 -10.77 11.09
N ASN A 25 -84.37 -11.52 11.42
CA ASN A 25 -84.46 -12.91 11.89
C ASN A 25 -84.35 -13.05 13.42
N TYR A 26 -83.86 -12.03 14.14
CA TYR A 26 -83.57 -12.11 15.58
C TYR A 26 -84.77 -11.73 16.47
N LYS A 27 -85.64 -10.81 16.04
CA LYS A 27 -86.90 -10.50 16.72
C LYS A 27 -88.10 -10.74 15.81
N LYS A 28 -89.01 -11.63 16.22
CA LYS A 28 -90.30 -11.89 15.54
C LYS A 28 -91.36 -10.79 15.74
N ASN A 29 -91.08 -9.71 16.49
CA ASN A 29 -92.08 -8.71 16.87
C ASN A 29 -91.73 -7.30 16.36
N ASP A 30 -92.73 -6.66 15.75
CA ASP A 30 -92.80 -5.33 15.12
C ASP A 30 -92.58 -4.15 16.09
N GLU A 31 -91.39 -4.02 16.70
CA GLU A 31 -90.98 -2.77 17.35
C GLU A 31 -89.71 -2.21 16.71
N LYS A 32 -89.69 -0.88 16.54
CA LYS A 32 -88.64 -0.10 15.87
C LYS A 32 -87.23 -0.65 16.21
N LEU A 33 -86.47 -0.92 15.15
CA LEU A 33 -85.06 -1.33 15.20
C LEU A 33 -84.27 -0.39 16.13
N ASP A 34 -83.97 -0.85 17.34
CA ASP A 34 -83.17 -0.11 18.31
C ASP A 34 -81.69 -0.49 18.14
N ILE A 35 -80.84 0.52 17.97
CA ILE A 35 -79.36 0.41 17.83
C ILE A 35 -78.78 -0.39 19.00
N LYS A 36 -79.36 -0.25 20.19
CA LYS A 36 -78.96 -0.99 21.40
C LYS A 36 -79.16 -2.51 21.26
N SER A 37 -80.25 -2.91 20.60
CA SER A 37 -80.54 -4.35 20.36
C SER A 37 -79.64 -4.97 19.30
N TYR A 38 -79.11 -4.16 18.36
CA TYR A 38 -78.08 -4.62 17.43
C TYR A 38 -76.73 -4.79 18.13
N LEU A 39 -76.35 -3.85 19.00
CA LEU A 39 -75.11 -3.91 19.79
C LEU A 39 -75.07 -5.15 20.70
N GLU A 40 -76.19 -5.50 21.36
CA GLU A 40 -76.31 -6.73 22.16
C GLU A 40 -76.12 -7.99 21.27
N PHE A 41 -76.84 -8.09 20.15
CA PHE A 41 -76.68 -9.20 19.20
C PHE A 41 -75.27 -9.30 18.61
N PHE A 42 -74.66 -8.15 18.33
CA PHE A 42 -73.30 -8.07 17.82
C PHE A 42 -72.29 -8.61 18.84
N ASN A 43 -72.40 -8.21 20.11
CA ASN A 43 -71.48 -8.64 21.17
C ASN A 43 -71.69 -10.10 21.59
N ASP A 44 -72.94 -10.57 21.65
CA ASP A 44 -73.27 -11.88 22.22
C ASP A 44 -73.19 -13.04 21.19
N GLU A 45 -73.51 -12.80 19.91
CA GLU A 45 -73.56 -13.86 18.89
C GLU A 45 -72.58 -13.65 17.73
N LEU A 46 -72.51 -12.45 17.14
CA LEU A 46 -71.68 -12.22 15.94
C LEU A 46 -70.19 -12.15 16.25
N LEU A 47 -69.80 -11.45 17.32
CA LEU A 47 -68.41 -11.23 17.69
C LEU A 47 -67.71 -12.56 18.09
N PRO A 48 -68.27 -13.42 18.97
CA PRO A 48 -67.66 -14.71 19.28
C PRO A 48 -67.58 -15.63 18.05
N TRP A 49 -68.61 -15.64 17.20
CA TRP A 49 -68.65 -16.49 16.00
C TRP A 49 -67.65 -16.08 14.92
N CYS A 50 -67.39 -14.78 14.78
CA CYS A 50 -66.38 -14.28 13.86
C CYS A 50 -64.95 -14.57 14.34
N LEU A 51 -64.75 -14.67 15.65
CA LEU A 51 -63.44 -14.91 16.28
C LEU A 51 -63.14 -16.41 16.53
N ASP A 52 -64.13 -17.29 16.41
CA ASP A 52 -63.96 -18.75 16.52
C ASP A 52 -63.77 -19.42 15.14
N GLY A 53 -62.66 -20.16 14.92
CA GLY A 53 -62.54 -21.04 13.74
C GLY A 53 -61.13 -21.40 13.23
N LYS A 54 -61.13 -22.36 12.29
CA LYS A 54 -59.95 -22.91 11.59
C LYS A 54 -59.38 -21.94 10.53
N TYR A 55 -58.05 -22.01 10.33
CA TYR A 55 -57.18 -21.13 9.51
C TYR A 55 -57.75 -20.70 8.15
N SER A 56 -58.51 -21.57 7.46
CA SER A 56 -59.02 -21.31 6.11
C SER A 56 -60.21 -20.34 6.03
N THR A 57 -60.85 -20.02 7.16
CA THR A 57 -62.07 -19.18 7.19
C THR A 57 -61.90 -17.84 7.92
N CYS A 58 -60.81 -17.68 8.68
CA CYS A 58 -60.60 -16.55 9.59
C CYS A 58 -60.49 -15.20 8.85
N ASP A 59 -59.72 -15.16 7.76
CA ASP A 59 -59.57 -13.96 6.92
C ASP A 59 -60.92 -13.44 6.38
N SER A 60 -61.77 -14.34 5.88
CA SER A 60 -63.11 -13.98 5.40
C SER A 60 -64.06 -13.56 6.52
N LYS A 61 -63.93 -14.15 7.72
CA LYS A 61 -64.73 -13.80 8.90
C LYS A 61 -64.36 -12.43 9.48
N ILE A 62 -63.07 -12.07 9.50
CA ILE A 62 -62.62 -10.72 9.93
C ILE A 62 -63.10 -9.65 8.95
N VAL A 63 -63.02 -9.92 7.64
CA VAL A 63 -63.59 -9.03 6.62
C VAL A 63 -65.10 -8.86 6.82
N LEU A 64 -65.83 -9.94 7.15
CA LEU A 64 -67.24 -9.82 7.51
C LEU A 64 -67.45 -8.99 8.79
N LEU A 65 -66.68 -9.23 9.86
CA LEU A 65 -66.74 -8.49 11.13
C LEU A 65 -66.57 -6.99 10.94
N LEU A 66 -65.58 -6.58 10.13
CA LEU A 66 -65.35 -5.17 9.81
C LEU A 66 -66.48 -4.56 8.97
N SER A 67 -67.20 -5.34 8.15
CA SER A 67 -68.34 -4.85 7.36
C SER A 67 -69.61 -4.69 8.18
N LEU A 68 -69.68 -5.34 9.36
CA LEU A 68 -70.82 -5.29 10.30
C LEU A 68 -70.81 -4.06 11.22
N ILE A 69 -69.73 -3.27 11.22
CA ILE A 69 -69.57 -2.04 12.00
C ILE A 69 -70.48 -0.95 11.42
N GLN A 70 -71.23 -0.26 12.30
CA GLN A 70 -72.13 0.84 11.96
C GLN A 70 -71.56 2.17 12.44
N ASP A 71 -71.82 3.24 11.69
CA ASP A 71 -71.35 4.61 12.00
C ASP A 71 -71.85 5.13 13.36
N GLU A 72 -73.13 4.87 13.68
CA GLU A 72 -73.80 5.34 14.90
C GLU A 72 -73.32 4.64 16.18
N SER A 73 -72.76 3.43 16.09
CA SER A 73 -72.26 2.62 17.22
C SER A 73 -70.77 2.27 17.10
N PHE A 74 -70.03 2.99 16.25
CA PHE A 74 -68.66 2.67 15.86
C PHE A 74 -67.73 2.47 17.07
N PHE A 75 -67.69 3.46 17.99
CA PHE A 75 -66.79 3.44 19.14
C PHE A 75 -67.10 2.30 20.12
N ASP A 76 -68.37 2.01 20.37
CA ASP A 76 -68.80 0.92 21.27
C ASP A 76 -68.47 -0.46 20.66
N GLN A 77 -68.74 -0.65 19.37
CA GLN A 77 -68.40 -1.89 18.66
C GLN A 77 -66.88 -2.10 18.58
N TRP A 78 -66.11 -1.05 18.27
CA TRP A 78 -64.65 -1.10 18.26
C TRP A 78 -64.07 -1.42 19.64
N CYS A 79 -64.60 -0.79 20.69
CA CYS A 79 -64.20 -1.06 22.08
C CYS A 79 -64.47 -2.53 22.46
N SER A 80 -65.64 -3.08 22.09
CA SER A 80 -65.98 -4.49 22.32
C SER A 80 -65.06 -5.44 21.55
N ILE A 81 -64.76 -5.15 20.27
CA ILE A 81 -63.83 -5.94 19.46
C ILE A 81 -62.45 -5.97 20.14
N ILE A 82 -61.89 -4.81 20.48
CA ILE A 82 -60.57 -4.73 21.12
C ILE A 82 -60.56 -5.47 22.46
N LYS A 83 -61.54 -5.26 23.35
CA LYS A 83 -61.64 -5.97 24.64
C LYS A 83 -61.75 -7.49 24.47
N CYS A 84 -62.51 -7.96 23.48
CA CYS A 84 -62.65 -9.39 23.22
C CYS A 84 -61.34 -10.00 22.69
N THR A 85 -60.60 -9.26 21.86
CA THR A 85 -59.30 -9.71 21.32
C THR A 85 -58.14 -9.64 22.33
N THR A 86 -58.22 -8.76 23.34
CA THR A 86 -57.16 -8.60 24.37
C THR A 86 -57.43 -9.34 25.68
N SER A 87 -58.68 -9.64 26.03
CA SER A 87 -59.03 -10.34 27.28
C SER A 87 -58.65 -11.82 27.28
N GLU A 88 -58.31 -12.35 28.46
CA GLU A 88 -58.01 -13.77 28.63
C GLU A 88 -59.24 -14.65 28.41
N GLN A 89 -59.24 -15.42 27.32
CA GLN A 89 -60.12 -16.58 27.24
C GLN A 89 -59.72 -17.57 28.35
N LYS A 90 -60.50 -17.60 29.43
CA LYS A 90 -60.50 -18.71 30.38
C LYS A 90 -61.10 -19.93 29.69
N HIS A 91 -60.29 -20.72 28.99
CA HIS A 91 -60.71 -22.05 28.55
C HIS A 91 -60.00 -23.14 29.35
N SER A 92 -60.83 -24.04 29.86
CA SER A 92 -60.49 -25.24 30.62
C SER A 92 -59.56 -26.16 29.84
N VAL A 93 -58.64 -26.77 30.57
CA VAL A 93 -57.76 -27.85 30.14
C VAL A 93 -58.60 -29.03 29.64
N ASP A 94 -58.84 -29.10 28.33
CA ASP A 94 -58.95 -30.32 27.52
C ASP A 94 -59.61 -30.00 26.17
N ASP A 95 -58.81 -29.64 25.17
CA ASP A 95 -59.06 -30.17 23.82
C ASP A 95 -57.77 -30.11 22.97
N LYS A 96 -57.17 -31.27 22.76
CA LYS A 96 -56.04 -31.46 21.84
C LYS A 96 -56.61 -31.64 20.44
N THR A 97 -56.41 -30.62 19.61
CA THR A 97 -56.49 -30.52 18.14
C THR A 97 -57.54 -29.53 17.62
N SER A 98 -57.00 -28.40 17.13
CA SER A 98 -57.60 -27.39 16.25
C SER A 98 -58.38 -26.22 16.86
N ASN A 99 -57.67 -25.27 17.47
CA ASN A 99 -58.03 -23.84 17.59
C ASN A 99 -56.85 -23.16 18.34
N ILE A 100 -56.32 -21.95 18.10
CA ILE A 100 -56.76 -20.66 17.54
C ILE A 100 -55.45 -19.92 17.16
N MET A 101 -55.45 -19.00 16.18
CA MET A 101 -54.34 -18.03 16.03
C MET A 101 -53.97 -17.41 17.39
N GLY A 102 -52.68 -17.11 17.62
CA GLY A 102 -52.29 -16.35 18.80
C GLY A 102 -53.06 -15.01 18.88
N ARG A 103 -53.35 -14.49 20.08
CA ARG A 103 -54.11 -13.22 20.24
C ARG A 103 -53.50 -12.07 19.42
N PHE A 104 -52.18 -11.97 19.43
CA PHE A 104 -51.42 -10.97 18.67
C PHE A 104 -51.45 -11.19 17.16
N GLU A 105 -51.50 -12.44 16.72
CA GLU A 105 -51.67 -12.84 15.32
C GLU A 105 -53.04 -12.40 14.78
N LEU A 106 -54.09 -12.57 15.59
CA LEU A 106 -55.44 -12.13 15.26
C LEU A 106 -55.57 -10.59 15.27
N LEU A 107 -54.95 -9.92 16.26
CA LEU A 107 -54.84 -8.45 16.29
C LEU A 107 -54.06 -7.91 15.08
N THR A 108 -52.97 -8.57 14.68
CA THR A 108 -52.17 -8.22 13.49
C THR A 108 -53.05 -8.26 12.23
N LEU A 109 -53.78 -9.37 12.04
CA LEU A 109 -54.65 -9.56 10.88
C LEU A 109 -55.80 -8.54 10.85
N LEU A 110 -56.39 -8.23 12.00
CA LEU A 110 -57.44 -7.22 12.15
C LEU A 110 -56.95 -5.83 11.73
N LEU A 111 -55.81 -5.38 12.26
CA LEU A 111 -55.23 -4.06 11.96
C LEU A 111 -54.82 -3.94 10.48
N GLN A 112 -54.26 -5.01 9.90
CA GLN A 112 -53.89 -5.05 8.48
C GLN A 112 -55.13 -4.93 7.58
N LYS A 113 -56.25 -5.59 7.92
CA LYS A 113 -57.51 -5.48 7.16
C LYS A 113 -58.18 -4.12 7.30
N ILE A 114 -58.10 -3.49 8.47
CA ILE A 114 -58.58 -2.11 8.66
C ILE A 114 -57.81 -1.16 7.74
N ARG A 115 -56.48 -1.28 7.71
CA ARG A 115 -55.61 -0.49 6.85
C ARG A 115 -55.91 -0.69 5.36
N GLU A 116 -56.05 -1.93 4.88
CA GLU A 116 -56.43 -2.23 3.49
C GLU A 116 -57.75 -1.55 3.08
N ARG A 117 -58.71 -1.42 4.01
CA ARG A 117 -59.99 -0.77 3.76
C ARG A 117 -59.92 0.75 3.72
N ILE A 118 -59.09 1.35 4.58
CA ILE A 118 -58.84 2.80 4.59
C ILE A 118 -58.16 3.20 3.28
N VAL A 119 -57.09 2.51 2.88
CA VAL A 119 -56.34 2.79 1.63
C VAL A 119 -57.21 2.52 0.39
N GLY A 120 -57.99 1.44 0.40
CA GLY A 120 -58.86 1.06 -0.72
C GLY A 120 -60.17 1.85 -0.85
N GLY A 121 -60.46 2.77 0.08
CA GLY A 121 -61.71 3.55 0.09
C GLY A 121 -62.98 2.71 0.23
N LYS A 122 -62.89 1.49 0.78
CA LYS A 122 -63.99 0.51 0.87
C LYS A 122 -64.78 0.61 2.19
N LEU A 123 -65.03 1.83 2.68
CA LEU A 123 -65.71 2.10 3.95
C LEU A 123 -67.13 2.66 3.73
N ARG A 124 -67.95 2.00 2.91
CA ARG A 124 -69.26 2.54 2.46
C ARG A 124 -70.29 2.75 3.58
N ASN A 125 -70.16 2.05 4.70
CA ASN A 125 -71.10 2.07 5.84
C ASN A 125 -70.71 3.10 6.92
N LEU A 126 -69.61 3.84 6.73
CA LEU A 126 -69.01 4.77 7.69
C LEU A 126 -68.86 6.14 7.01
N GLN A 127 -69.72 7.10 7.35
CA GLN A 127 -69.77 8.42 6.71
C GLN A 127 -68.99 9.48 7.50
N GLU A 128 -69.04 9.44 8.84
CA GLU A 128 -68.32 10.38 9.72
C GLU A 128 -67.31 9.70 10.66
N ASN A 129 -67.70 8.63 11.37
CA ASN A 129 -66.82 7.88 12.28
C ASN A 129 -66.07 6.77 11.53
N GLY A 130 -64.84 6.46 11.93
CA GLY A 130 -64.02 5.40 11.30
C GLY A 130 -63.43 5.71 9.91
N TYR A 131 -63.72 6.88 9.31
CA TYR A 131 -63.13 7.30 8.03
C TYR A 131 -61.68 7.81 8.16
N LEU A 132 -61.36 8.49 9.27
CA LEU A 132 -60.00 8.92 9.59
C LEU A 132 -59.25 7.82 10.36
N PRO A 133 -57.95 7.60 10.09
CA PRO A 133 -57.09 6.72 10.88
C PRO A 133 -57.14 6.96 12.39
N GLU A 134 -57.33 8.22 12.80
CA GLU A 134 -57.32 8.63 14.20
C GLU A 134 -58.50 8.07 15.01
N HIS A 135 -59.63 7.77 14.34
CA HIS A 135 -60.82 7.21 14.97
C HIS A 135 -60.62 5.76 15.43
N TRP A 136 -59.64 5.05 14.88
CA TRP A 136 -59.33 3.66 15.22
C TRP A 136 -58.34 3.52 16.40
N ARG A 137 -57.85 4.65 16.95
CA ARG A 137 -56.99 4.67 18.15
C ARG A 137 -57.78 4.25 19.40
N HIS A 138 -57.14 3.56 20.33
CA HIS A 138 -57.79 3.10 21.57
C HIS A 138 -56.78 2.90 22.72
N ASP A 139 -57.10 3.33 23.94
CA ASP A 139 -56.20 3.27 25.10
C ASP A 139 -55.73 1.84 25.46
N ILE A 140 -56.61 0.85 25.27
CA ILE A 140 -56.26 -0.58 25.43
C ILE A 140 -55.22 -1.02 24.38
N LEU A 141 -55.30 -0.50 23.15
CA LEU A 141 -54.32 -0.80 22.10
C LEU A 141 -52.97 -0.16 22.44
N ASP A 142 -52.97 1.09 22.92
CA ASP A 142 -51.78 1.81 23.35
C ASP A 142 -51.10 1.13 24.55
N SER A 143 -51.86 0.77 25.58
CA SER A 143 -51.33 0.07 26.76
C SER A 143 -50.84 -1.34 26.43
N THR A 144 -51.51 -2.06 25.52
CA THR A 144 -51.06 -3.39 25.04
C THR A 144 -49.80 -3.27 24.18
N ALA A 145 -49.70 -2.28 23.29
CA ALA A 145 -48.51 -2.06 22.48
C ALA A 145 -47.31 -1.66 23.35
N ALA A 146 -47.51 -0.80 24.34
CA ALA A 146 -46.47 -0.41 25.29
C ALA A 146 -46.02 -1.59 26.17
N SER A 147 -46.94 -2.42 26.66
CA SER A 147 -46.58 -3.58 27.49
C SER A 147 -45.83 -4.66 26.70
N VAL A 148 -46.32 -4.99 25.50
CA VAL A 148 -45.69 -5.99 24.63
C VAL A 148 -44.28 -5.57 24.21
N PHE A 149 -44.05 -4.27 24.00
CA PHE A 149 -42.72 -3.77 23.67
C PHE A 149 -41.78 -3.73 24.89
N CYS A 150 -42.30 -3.54 26.10
CA CYS A 150 -41.50 -3.60 27.33
C CYS A 150 -41.03 -5.03 27.69
N ASP A 151 -41.73 -6.07 27.23
CA ASP A 151 -41.43 -7.49 27.52
C ASP A 151 -40.48 -8.16 26.49
N LEU A 152 -39.47 -7.43 25.99
CA LEU A 152 -38.46 -7.95 25.05
C LEU A 152 -37.45 -8.92 25.74
N PRO A 153 -36.97 -9.99 25.08
CA PRO A 153 -37.09 -10.31 23.65
C PRO A 153 -38.48 -10.85 23.27
N ALA A 154 -39.04 -10.28 22.21
CA ALA A 154 -40.42 -10.48 21.79
C ALA A 154 -40.48 -11.57 20.71
N SER A 155 -41.54 -12.37 20.71
CA SER A 155 -41.80 -13.35 19.65
C SER A 155 -42.08 -12.66 18.31
N ASP A 156 -41.90 -13.36 17.18
CA ASP A 156 -42.18 -12.79 15.86
C ASP A 156 -43.63 -12.29 15.72
N CYS A 157 -44.59 -12.89 16.44
CA CYS A 157 -45.99 -12.45 16.46
C CYS A 157 -46.23 -11.16 17.27
N HIS A 158 -45.40 -10.88 18.27
CA HIS A 158 -45.41 -9.59 18.98
C HIS A 158 -44.85 -8.48 18.09
N VAL A 159 -43.76 -8.75 17.38
CA VAL A 159 -43.17 -7.82 16.40
C VAL A 159 -44.16 -7.52 15.28
N SER A 160 -44.81 -8.54 14.71
CA SER A 160 -45.80 -8.35 13.63
C SER A 160 -46.98 -7.51 14.09
N PHE A 161 -47.45 -7.69 15.33
CA PHE A 161 -48.52 -6.89 15.92
C PHE A 161 -48.10 -5.42 16.06
N ILE A 162 -46.92 -5.15 16.60
CA ILE A 162 -46.42 -3.77 16.77
C ILE A 162 -46.23 -3.10 15.40
N CYS A 163 -45.69 -3.79 14.40
CA CYS A 163 -45.59 -3.28 13.02
C CYS A 163 -46.98 -3.01 12.41
N ALA A 164 -47.96 -3.87 12.67
CA ALA A 164 -49.34 -3.65 12.22
C ALA A 164 -50.06 -2.52 12.96
N ALA A 165 -49.66 -2.20 14.20
CA ALA A 165 -50.19 -1.05 14.94
C ALA A 165 -49.55 0.28 14.50
N LEU A 166 -48.24 0.30 14.26
CA LEU A 166 -47.49 1.50 13.82
C LEU A 166 -47.64 1.80 12.32
N GLY A 167 -47.65 0.76 11.48
CA GLY A 167 -47.66 0.86 10.01
C GLY A 167 -46.36 1.33 9.38
N GLY A 168 -46.25 1.25 8.04
CA GLY A 168 -45.18 1.90 7.29
C GLY A 168 -43.99 1.06 6.88
N SER A 169 -44.22 -0.09 6.21
CA SER A 169 -43.17 -0.76 5.43
C SER A 169 -42.88 -0.03 4.10
N ASP A 170 -43.87 0.68 3.55
CA ASP A 170 -43.80 1.39 2.26
C ASP A 170 -44.19 2.87 2.43
N GLN A 171 -43.70 3.74 1.55
CA GLN A 171 -43.92 5.20 1.63
C GLN A 171 -45.41 5.61 1.55
N GLU A 172 -46.25 4.76 0.95
CA GLU A 172 -47.71 4.94 0.83
C GLU A 172 -48.48 4.50 2.09
N ASP A 173 -47.86 3.73 3.00
CA ASP A 173 -48.50 3.14 4.18
C ASP A 173 -48.19 3.92 5.48
N GLN A 174 -48.61 5.17 5.59
CA GLN A 174 -48.29 6.02 6.76
C GLN A 174 -49.38 6.01 7.87
N ILE A 175 -50.18 4.94 7.93
CA ILE A 175 -51.35 4.84 8.83
C ILE A 175 -50.91 4.24 10.18
N CYS A 176 -50.87 5.07 11.22
CA CYS A 176 -50.57 4.67 12.60
C CYS A 176 -51.83 4.68 13.48
N PHE A 177 -52.07 3.56 14.18
CA PHE A 177 -53.22 3.35 15.06
C PHE A 177 -52.91 3.62 16.55
N LEU A 178 -51.69 4.05 16.87
CA LEU A 178 -51.26 4.39 18.24
C LEU A 178 -51.27 5.90 18.49
N SER A 179 -51.34 6.31 19.76
CA SER A 179 -51.17 7.70 20.15
C SER A 179 -49.71 8.19 20.01
N PRO A 180 -49.47 9.48 19.71
CA PRO A 180 -48.11 10.03 19.60
C PRO A 180 -47.24 9.79 20.85
N GLU A 181 -47.82 9.85 22.05
CA GLU A 181 -47.12 9.56 23.31
C GLU A 181 -46.64 8.11 23.38
N THR A 182 -47.47 7.17 22.93
CA THR A 182 -47.12 5.74 22.89
C THR A 182 -46.05 5.47 21.84
N VAL A 183 -46.13 6.12 20.67
CA VAL A 183 -45.07 6.04 19.65
C VAL A 183 -43.75 6.59 20.16
N CYS A 184 -43.74 7.70 20.90
CA CYS A 184 -42.53 8.24 21.54
C CYS A 184 -41.94 7.27 22.57
N LYS A 185 -42.77 6.60 23.38
CA LYS A 185 -42.32 5.56 24.32
C LYS A 185 -41.70 4.36 23.60
N ILE A 186 -42.29 3.93 22.48
CA ILE A 186 -41.77 2.84 21.65
C ILE A 186 -40.43 3.26 21.03
N LEU A 187 -40.31 4.47 20.46
CA LEU A 187 -39.04 5.00 19.92
C LEU A 187 -37.94 5.08 20.98
N GLY A 188 -38.26 5.59 22.18
CA GLY A 188 -37.33 5.62 23.30
C GLY A 188 -36.87 4.23 23.73
N SER A 189 -37.79 3.25 23.73
CA SER A 189 -37.48 1.86 24.05
C SER A 189 -36.67 1.17 22.94
N ILE A 190 -36.92 1.46 21.66
CA ILE A 190 -36.08 1.01 20.53
C ILE A 190 -34.65 1.51 20.73
N LEU A 191 -34.47 2.81 20.98
CA LEU A 191 -33.14 3.37 21.23
C LEU A 191 -32.47 2.72 22.44
N LYS A 192 -33.20 2.48 23.53
CA LYS A 192 -32.70 1.77 24.71
C LYS A 192 -32.18 0.38 24.37
N ASN A 193 -32.95 -0.42 23.64
CA ASN A 193 -32.55 -1.79 23.29
C ASN A 193 -31.34 -1.82 22.36
N LEU A 194 -31.21 -0.87 21.45
CA LEU A 194 -30.01 -0.70 20.62
C LEU A 194 -28.80 -0.25 21.46
N ALA A 195 -29.01 0.71 22.38
CA ALA A 195 -27.97 1.22 23.28
C ALA A 195 -27.40 0.15 24.23
N LEU A 196 -28.21 -0.82 24.67
CA LEU A 196 -27.76 -1.94 25.50
C LEU A 196 -26.67 -2.78 24.83
N VAL A 197 -26.71 -2.91 23.50
CA VAL A 197 -25.67 -3.62 22.73
C VAL A 197 -24.36 -2.84 22.77
N LEU A 198 -24.41 -1.52 22.63
CA LEU A 198 -23.22 -0.65 22.66
C LEU A 198 -22.58 -0.63 24.05
N MET A 199 -23.39 -0.58 25.11
CA MET A 199 -22.92 -0.63 26.49
C MET A 199 -22.28 -1.97 26.86
N ALA A 200 -22.74 -3.06 26.24
CA ALA A 200 -22.20 -4.40 26.42
C ALA A 200 -21.05 -4.74 25.45
N SER A 201 -20.60 -3.79 24.62
CA SER A 201 -19.50 -4.01 23.66
C SER A 201 -18.16 -4.17 24.37
N THR A 202 -17.29 -5.00 23.77
CA THR A 202 -15.90 -5.16 24.19
C THR A 202 -15.06 -3.93 23.84
N PHE A 203 -15.46 -3.16 22.84
CA PHE A 203 -14.73 -1.98 22.41
C PHE A 203 -15.09 -0.75 23.26
N GLU A 204 -14.07 -0.03 23.75
CA GLU A 204 -14.27 1.19 24.54
C GLU A 204 -14.95 2.31 23.73
N TRP A 205 -14.62 2.46 22.46
CA TRP A 205 -15.22 3.49 21.61
C TRP A 205 -16.73 3.32 21.42
N ALA A 206 -17.22 2.08 21.36
CA ALA A 206 -18.64 1.79 21.24
C ALA A 206 -19.39 2.15 22.52
N ARG A 207 -18.76 1.93 23.69
CA ARG A 207 -19.30 2.38 24.98
C ARG A 207 -19.31 3.91 25.10
N LEU A 208 -18.29 4.60 24.58
CA LEU A 208 -18.27 6.08 24.53
C LEU A 208 -19.30 6.63 23.54
N ALA A 209 -19.55 5.95 22.41
CA ALA A 209 -20.57 6.34 21.45
C ALA A 209 -21.98 6.37 22.07
N HIS A 210 -22.25 5.54 23.08
CA HIS A 210 -23.51 5.61 23.83
C HIS A 210 -23.76 6.98 24.46
N SER A 211 -22.72 7.66 24.95
CA SER A 211 -22.85 8.99 25.57
C SER A 211 -23.32 10.10 24.61
N LEU A 212 -23.21 9.86 23.30
CA LEU A 212 -23.70 10.76 22.24
C LEU A 212 -25.20 10.60 21.96
N LEU A 213 -25.82 9.54 22.49
CA LEU A 213 -27.26 9.29 22.39
C LEU A 213 -27.99 9.96 23.57
N PRO A 214 -29.18 10.55 23.38
CA PRO A 214 -29.89 11.29 24.43
C PRO A 214 -30.16 10.45 25.67
N ALA A 215 -30.00 11.07 26.84
CA ALA A 215 -30.22 10.45 28.16
C ALA A 215 -31.67 9.99 28.35
N GLU A 216 -31.83 8.85 29.03
CA GLU A 216 -33.11 8.20 29.30
C GLU A 216 -34.14 9.13 30.00
N PRO A 217 -35.44 9.00 29.71
CA PRO A 217 -36.47 9.41 30.66
C PRO A 217 -36.40 8.49 31.90
N GLU A 218 -36.37 9.09 33.09
CA GLU A 218 -36.08 8.52 34.43
C GLU A 218 -36.89 7.28 34.90
N HIS A 219 -37.74 6.68 34.06
CA HIS A 219 -38.72 5.65 34.43
C HIS A 219 -38.38 4.22 33.97
N LEU A 220 -37.28 3.98 33.27
CA LEU A 220 -36.94 2.66 32.73
C LEU A 220 -35.57 2.19 33.22
N LYS A 221 -35.51 1.61 34.43
CA LYS A 221 -34.28 0.99 34.97
C LYS A 221 -33.65 0.04 33.94
N VAL A 222 -32.34 0.18 33.71
CA VAL A 222 -31.55 -0.81 32.99
C VAL A 222 -31.49 -2.10 33.84
N PRO A 223 -31.79 -3.28 33.29
CA PRO A 223 -31.57 -4.53 34.02
C PRO A 223 -30.07 -4.77 34.14
N GLU A 224 -29.50 -4.48 35.31
CA GLU A 224 -28.13 -4.90 35.63
C GLU A 224 -28.10 -6.44 35.68
N GLY A 225 -27.43 -7.08 34.70
CA GLY A 225 -27.16 -8.52 34.75
C GLY A 225 -27.61 -9.37 33.55
N ASN A 226 -28.10 -8.80 32.45
CA ASN A 226 -28.46 -9.60 31.27
C ASN A 226 -27.22 -10.11 30.51
N SER A 227 -27.29 -11.35 29.99
CA SER A 227 -26.24 -11.92 29.14
C SER A 227 -26.14 -11.16 27.80
N SER A 228 -24.93 -11.10 27.21
CA SER A 228 -24.72 -10.39 25.93
C SER A 228 -25.63 -10.90 24.79
N ILE A 229 -26.00 -12.19 24.80
CA ILE A 229 -26.88 -12.81 23.80
C ILE A 229 -28.29 -12.22 23.85
N ILE A 230 -28.84 -12.07 25.06
CA ILE A 230 -30.18 -11.50 25.27
C ILE A 230 -30.22 -10.05 24.75
N ASN A 231 -29.15 -9.28 24.95
CA ASN A 231 -29.06 -7.90 24.43
C ASN A 231 -29.12 -7.86 22.89
N PHE A 232 -28.45 -8.78 22.19
CA PHE A 232 -28.52 -8.88 20.72
C PHE A 232 -29.92 -9.31 20.24
N GLU A 233 -30.59 -10.21 20.95
CA GLU A 233 -31.96 -10.62 20.62
C GLU A 233 -32.99 -9.50 20.82
N MET A 234 -32.84 -8.71 21.89
CA MET A 234 -33.65 -7.51 22.13
C MET A 234 -33.42 -6.47 21.03
N ALA A 235 -32.16 -6.20 20.66
CA ALA A 235 -31.82 -5.29 19.57
C ALA A 235 -32.34 -5.77 18.21
N ARG A 236 -32.25 -7.07 17.91
CA ARG A 236 -32.81 -7.66 16.68
C ARG A 236 -34.33 -7.48 16.60
N SER A 237 -35.03 -7.71 17.71
CA SER A 237 -36.48 -7.55 17.78
C SER A 237 -36.89 -6.08 17.63
N ALA A 238 -36.18 -5.16 18.28
CA ALA A 238 -36.37 -3.71 18.13
C ALA A 238 -36.07 -3.23 16.70
N PHE A 239 -35.03 -3.75 16.06
CA PHE A 239 -34.69 -3.46 14.68
C PHE A 239 -35.75 -3.95 13.69
N LYS A 240 -36.31 -5.15 13.87
CA LYS A 240 -37.42 -5.65 13.04
C LYS A 240 -38.66 -4.74 13.14
N VAL A 241 -38.96 -4.22 14.33
CA VAL A 241 -40.05 -3.25 14.52
C VAL A 241 -39.75 -1.95 13.76
N LEU A 242 -38.54 -1.41 13.88
CA LEU A 242 -38.12 -0.20 13.16
C LEU A 242 -38.19 -0.40 11.63
N GLN A 243 -37.69 -1.53 11.12
CA GLN A 243 -37.72 -1.87 9.70
C GLN A 243 -39.15 -1.93 9.17
N GLY A 244 -40.07 -2.55 9.92
CA GLY A 244 -41.48 -2.67 9.53
C GLY A 244 -42.32 -1.41 9.72
N SER A 245 -41.77 -0.35 10.32
CA SER A 245 -42.52 0.86 10.65
C SER A 245 -41.81 2.20 10.39
N LEU A 246 -40.72 2.20 9.61
CA LEU A 246 -39.84 3.35 9.41
C LEU A 246 -40.59 4.62 8.95
N PHE A 247 -41.44 4.50 7.92
CA PHE A 247 -42.10 5.66 7.31
C PHE A 247 -43.16 6.27 8.23
N SER A 248 -43.80 5.48 9.09
CA SER A 248 -44.71 6.00 10.12
C SER A 248 -43.95 6.71 11.25
N LEU A 249 -42.79 6.17 11.63
CA LEU A 249 -41.94 6.75 12.67
C LEU A 249 -41.25 8.06 12.23
N GLN A 250 -41.04 8.22 10.92
CA GLN A 250 -40.49 9.44 10.32
C GLN A 250 -41.38 10.68 10.54
N ARG A 251 -42.71 10.53 10.62
CA ARG A 251 -43.63 11.68 10.81
C ARG A 251 -43.42 12.44 12.13
N LEU A 252 -42.66 11.87 13.06
CA LEU A 252 -42.32 12.45 14.35
C LEU A 252 -40.86 12.99 14.39
N GLU A 253 -40.31 13.35 13.23
CA GLU A 253 -38.95 13.92 13.05
C GLU A 253 -38.62 15.12 13.97
N GLU A 254 -39.62 15.82 14.52
CA GLU A 254 -39.42 16.88 15.52
C GLU A 254 -38.84 16.36 16.86
N ASN A 255 -38.87 15.05 17.11
CA ASN A 255 -38.31 14.44 18.31
C ASN A 255 -36.81 14.14 18.18
N SER A 256 -36.02 14.57 19.17
CA SER A 256 -34.56 14.45 19.28
C SER A 256 -33.98 13.02 19.19
N VAL A 257 -34.83 12.00 19.19
CA VAL A 257 -34.47 10.57 19.35
C VAL A 257 -34.22 9.89 17.99
N PHE A 258 -34.90 10.31 16.91
CA PHE A 258 -34.79 9.67 15.61
C PHE A 258 -33.37 9.68 14.99
N PRO A 259 -32.62 10.81 14.99
CA PRO A 259 -31.22 10.81 14.53
C PRO A 259 -30.33 9.87 15.35
N SER A 260 -30.63 9.69 16.63
CA SER A 260 -29.89 8.82 17.54
C SER A 260 -30.19 7.34 17.30
N ILE A 261 -31.41 6.98 16.89
CA ILE A 261 -31.72 5.62 16.44
C ILE A 261 -30.94 5.29 15.18
N LEU A 262 -30.96 6.18 14.18
CA LEU A 262 -30.16 6.00 12.96
C LEU A 262 -28.66 5.90 13.28
N GLY A 263 -28.13 6.79 14.13
CA GLY A 263 -26.75 6.73 14.58
C GLY A 263 -26.41 5.40 15.27
N ALA A 264 -27.26 4.90 16.15
CA ALA A 264 -27.07 3.62 16.82
C ALA A 264 -27.01 2.44 15.84
N LEU A 265 -27.80 2.44 14.76
CA LEU A 265 -27.73 1.40 13.72
C LEU A 265 -26.36 1.35 13.05
N PHE A 266 -25.84 2.50 12.62
CA PHE A 266 -24.49 2.60 12.02
C PHE A 266 -23.42 2.11 13.00
N VAL A 267 -23.47 2.59 14.25
CA VAL A 267 -22.46 2.24 15.26
C VAL A 267 -22.48 0.75 15.60
N ILE A 268 -23.66 0.11 15.68
CA ILE A 268 -23.78 -1.35 15.90
C ILE A 268 -23.20 -2.13 14.72
N GLU A 269 -23.50 -1.71 13.49
CA GLU A 269 -22.95 -2.33 12.28
C GLU A 269 -21.41 -2.24 12.24
N TRP A 270 -20.86 -1.06 12.55
CA TRP A 270 -19.43 -0.80 12.63
C TRP A 270 -18.74 -1.62 13.73
N GLU A 271 -19.34 -1.70 14.92
CA GLU A 271 -18.84 -2.53 16.03
C GLU A 271 -18.77 -4.01 15.66
N CYS A 272 -19.80 -4.50 14.96
CA CYS A 272 -19.85 -5.88 14.50
C CYS A 272 -18.80 -6.13 13.41
N SER A 273 -18.66 -5.23 12.43
CA SER A 273 -17.63 -5.31 11.39
C SER A 273 -16.21 -5.35 11.98
N MET A 274 -15.93 -4.48 12.96
CA MET A 274 -14.63 -4.47 13.64
C MET A 274 -14.40 -5.71 14.51
N SER A 275 -15.45 -6.23 15.15
CA SER A 275 -15.39 -7.50 15.89
C SER A 275 -15.02 -8.68 14.98
N LEU A 276 -15.59 -8.74 13.78
CA LEU A 276 -15.30 -9.79 12.80
C LEU A 276 -13.86 -9.70 12.31
N ALA A 277 -13.38 -8.49 12.01
CA ALA A 277 -11.99 -8.28 11.60
C ALA A 277 -10.96 -8.68 12.68
N LEU A 278 -11.27 -8.43 13.95
CA LEU A 278 -10.41 -8.84 15.07
C LEU A 278 -10.27 -10.37 15.15
N VAL A 279 -11.36 -11.09 14.88
CA VAL A 279 -11.33 -12.56 14.85
C VAL A 279 -10.48 -13.08 13.70
N GLU A 280 -10.59 -12.48 12.51
CA GLU A 280 -9.75 -12.82 11.36
C GLU A 280 -8.24 -12.62 11.64
N GLU A 281 -7.85 -11.53 12.32
CA GLU A 281 -6.45 -11.28 12.67
C GLU A 281 -5.91 -12.30 13.67
N ASN A 282 -6.67 -12.63 14.72
CA ASN A 282 -6.26 -13.63 15.71
C ASN A 282 -6.03 -15.02 15.07
N TYR A 283 -6.86 -15.40 14.09
CA TYR A 283 -6.66 -16.66 13.35
C TYR A 283 -5.37 -16.66 12.49
N LEU A 284 -4.94 -15.50 12.01
CA LEU A 284 -3.72 -15.38 11.20
C LEU A 284 -2.45 -15.37 12.07
N GLU A 285 -2.50 -14.77 13.27
CA GLU A 285 -1.39 -14.77 14.22
C GLU A 285 -1.15 -16.15 14.86
N ASP A 286 -2.21 -16.88 15.22
CA ASP A 286 -2.11 -18.26 15.73
C ASP A 286 -1.39 -19.21 14.75
N HIS A 287 -1.50 -18.97 13.44
CA HIS A 287 -0.81 -19.76 12.42
C HIS A 287 0.69 -19.45 12.25
N ILE A 288 1.17 -18.32 12.79
CA ILE A 288 2.58 -17.94 12.74
C ILE A 288 3.32 -18.52 13.96
N GLU A 289 2.68 -18.56 15.13
CA GLU A 289 3.28 -19.11 16.36
C GLU A 289 3.28 -20.65 16.42
N ASP A 290 2.35 -21.33 15.72
CA ASP A 290 2.26 -22.81 15.70
C ASP A 290 3.43 -23.53 14.97
N THR A 291 4.45 -22.79 14.51
CA THR A 291 5.68 -23.38 13.97
C THR A 291 6.71 -23.75 15.05
N GLU A 292 6.55 -23.27 16.30
CA GLU A 292 7.40 -23.64 17.42
C GLU A 292 6.60 -23.97 18.71
N VAL A 293 6.59 -25.27 19.04
CA VAL A 293 6.24 -25.87 20.36
C VAL A 293 4.76 -26.14 20.67
N GLY A 294 4.37 -27.41 20.54
CA GLY A 294 3.75 -28.19 21.63
C GLY A 294 2.27 -27.92 21.98
N VAL A 295 1.38 -28.59 21.24
CA VAL A 295 -0.06 -28.84 21.50
C VAL A 295 -0.51 -28.75 22.98
N SER A 296 -1.38 -27.78 23.27
CA SER A 296 -2.14 -27.65 24.52
C SER A 296 -3.65 -27.59 24.22
N MET A 297 -4.41 -28.51 24.83
CA MET A 297 -5.87 -28.64 24.69
C MET A 297 -6.63 -27.48 25.36
N CYS A 298 -7.43 -26.73 24.59
CA CYS A 298 -8.57 -25.98 25.13
C CYS A 298 -9.74 -25.94 24.12
N SER A 299 -10.61 -26.96 24.15
CA SER A 299 -11.71 -27.14 23.18
C SER A 299 -13.11 -26.79 23.67
N SER A 300 -13.28 -26.18 24.85
CA SER A 300 -14.61 -25.88 25.41
C SER A 300 -15.10 -24.43 25.19
N SER A 301 -14.21 -23.47 24.88
CA SER A 301 -14.56 -22.06 24.67
C SER A 301 -15.00 -21.73 23.22
N LYS A 302 -14.65 -22.59 22.26
CA LYS A 302 -14.82 -22.34 20.82
C LYS A 302 -16.30 -22.29 20.38
N GLY A 303 -17.16 -23.12 20.99
CA GLY A 303 -18.60 -23.17 20.64
C GLY A 303 -19.41 -21.96 21.11
N TYR A 304 -19.03 -21.32 22.22
CA TYR A 304 -19.77 -20.18 22.79
C TYR A 304 -19.46 -18.85 22.09
N LEU A 305 -18.24 -18.71 21.56
CA LEU A 305 -17.82 -17.55 20.77
C LEU A 305 -18.47 -17.56 19.38
N ASP A 306 -18.66 -18.75 18.80
CA ASP A 306 -19.23 -18.94 17.45
C ASP A 306 -20.71 -18.51 17.38
N GLU A 307 -21.52 -18.89 18.37
CA GLU A 307 -22.94 -18.51 18.44
C GLU A 307 -23.14 -16.99 18.62
N LYS A 308 -22.33 -16.36 19.47
CA LYS A 308 -22.35 -14.90 19.66
C LYS A 308 -21.91 -14.15 18.39
N MET A 309 -20.88 -14.65 17.70
CA MET A 309 -20.39 -14.10 16.43
C MET A 309 -21.45 -14.20 15.33
N HIS A 310 -22.13 -15.34 15.21
CA HIS A 310 -23.23 -15.51 14.26
C HIS A 310 -24.38 -14.53 14.49
N LEU A 311 -24.76 -14.29 15.75
CA LEU A 311 -25.81 -13.31 16.06
C LEU A 311 -25.39 -11.87 15.72
N LYS A 312 -24.12 -11.50 15.99
CA LYS A 312 -23.56 -10.19 15.58
C LYS A 312 -23.58 -10.02 14.06
N ALA A 313 -23.07 -11.01 13.33
CA ALA A 313 -23.00 -10.98 11.87
C ALA A 313 -24.40 -10.85 11.23
N ASN A 314 -25.35 -11.66 11.69
CA ASN A 314 -26.73 -11.64 11.18
C ASN A 314 -27.43 -10.28 11.42
N LEU A 315 -27.21 -9.68 12.60
CA LEU A 315 -27.78 -8.36 12.91
C LEU A 315 -27.15 -7.28 12.04
N ALA A 316 -25.82 -7.27 11.91
CA ALA A 316 -25.09 -6.30 11.09
C ALA A 316 -25.47 -6.41 9.61
N GLU A 317 -25.57 -7.63 9.06
CA GLU A 317 -26.00 -7.87 7.68
C GLU A 317 -27.43 -7.38 7.44
N SER A 318 -28.34 -7.63 8.39
CA SER A 318 -29.73 -7.15 8.31
C SER A 318 -29.81 -5.62 8.33
N ILE A 319 -29.01 -4.96 9.19
CA ILE A 319 -28.93 -3.49 9.27
C ILE A 319 -28.34 -2.92 7.98
N HIS A 320 -27.26 -3.50 7.47
CA HIS A 320 -26.60 -3.07 6.24
C HIS A 320 -27.54 -3.20 5.04
N ALA A 321 -28.18 -4.36 4.86
CA ALA A 321 -29.13 -4.61 3.78
C ALA A 321 -30.32 -3.63 3.83
N PHE A 322 -30.80 -3.32 5.03
CA PHE A 322 -31.83 -2.31 5.22
C PHE A 322 -31.37 -0.91 4.84
N ARG A 323 -30.18 -0.47 5.27
CA ARG A 323 -29.64 0.84 4.90
C ARG A 323 -29.46 1.00 3.39
N GLN A 324 -29.03 -0.05 2.71
CA GLN A 324 -28.88 -0.07 1.25
C GLN A 324 -30.23 -0.12 0.51
N SER A 325 -31.29 -0.67 1.12
CA SER A 325 -32.63 -0.68 0.52
C SER A 325 -33.34 0.68 0.63
N LEU A 326 -32.87 1.60 1.48
CA LEU A 326 -33.41 2.96 1.57
C LEU A 326 -33.03 3.76 0.33
N SER A 327 -34.06 4.32 -0.34
CA SER A 327 -33.87 5.12 -1.55
C SER A 327 -33.03 6.39 -1.30
N PRO A 328 -32.26 6.89 -2.29
CA PRO A 328 -31.58 8.19 -2.18
C PRO A 328 -32.53 9.35 -1.84
N SER A 329 -33.80 9.26 -2.28
CA SER A 329 -34.86 10.20 -1.92
C SER A 329 -35.18 10.20 -0.43
N PHE A 330 -35.07 9.07 0.27
CA PHE A 330 -35.28 9.02 1.73
C PHE A 330 -34.27 9.92 2.45
N TRP A 331 -32.98 9.76 2.13
CA TRP A 331 -31.91 10.55 2.76
C TRP A 331 -31.98 12.04 2.41
N ASN A 332 -32.38 12.37 1.17
CA ASN A 332 -32.60 13.75 0.74
C ASN A 332 -33.78 14.45 1.44
N ASN A 333 -34.79 13.68 1.86
CA ASN A 333 -36.00 14.22 2.47
C ASN A 333 -35.87 14.41 3.99
N LEU A 334 -34.74 14.03 4.60
CA LEU A 334 -34.50 14.24 6.04
C LEU A 334 -34.40 15.74 6.35
N HIS A 335 -35.03 16.19 7.43
CA HIS A 335 -34.88 17.55 7.90
C HIS A 335 -33.39 17.90 8.18
N SER A 336 -32.96 19.12 7.85
CA SER A 336 -31.55 19.55 7.97
C SER A 336 -30.98 19.39 9.38
N CYS A 337 -31.81 19.63 10.42
CA CYS A 337 -31.43 19.40 11.81
C CYS A 337 -31.13 17.92 12.11
N THR A 338 -31.93 17.00 11.56
CA THR A 338 -31.77 15.55 11.70
C THR A 338 -30.49 15.08 11.01
N SER A 339 -30.26 15.54 9.79
CA SER A 339 -29.04 15.23 9.03
C SER A 339 -27.78 15.74 9.72
N ASN A 340 -27.76 16.99 10.19
CA ASN A 340 -26.61 17.56 10.89
C ASN A 340 -26.31 16.85 12.23
N ARG A 341 -27.36 16.51 13.00
CA ARG A 341 -27.20 15.79 14.26
C ARG A 341 -26.69 14.36 14.03
N LEU A 342 -27.20 13.68 13.01
CA LEU A 342 -26.71 12.36 12.60
C LEU A 342 -25.24 12.44 12.15
N ALA A 343 -24.90 13.39 11.29
CA ALA A 343 -23.53 13.61 10.82
C ALA A 343 -22.55 13.86 11.99
N ASN A 344 -22.97 14.64 13.00
CA ASN A 344 -22.16 14.88 14.20
C ASN A 344 -21.96 13.60 15.03
N ILE A 345 -23.03 12.84 15.30
CA ILE A 345 -22.93 11.56 16.02
C ILE A 345 -21.95 10.64 15.29
N LEU A 346 -22.12 10.45 13.98
CA LEU A 346 -21.27 9.56 13.18
C LEU A 346 -19.81 10.03 13.12
N ALA A 347 -19.57 11.33 12.93
CA ALA A 347 -18.21 11.87 12.91
C ALA A 347 -17.48 11.65 14.25
N GLN A 348 -18.15 11.90 15.38
CA GLN A 348 -17.57 11.65 16.71
C GLN A 348 -17.37 10.16 16.99
N CYS A 349 -18.29 9.29 16.56
CA CYS A 349 -18.11 7.84 16.67
C CYS A 349 -16.89 7.33 15.90
N VAL A 350 -16.67 7.82 14.66
CA VAL A 350 -15.46 7.48 13.89
C VAL A 350 -14.21 7.96 14.62
N ARG A 351 -14.21 9.18 15.16
CA ARG A 351 -13.07 9.68 15.97
C ARG A 351 -12.81 8.78 17.18
N TYR A 352 -13.84 8.40 17.95
CA TYR A 352 -13.68 7.48 19.08
C TYR A 352 -13.12 6.13 18.63
N ALA A 353 -13.60 5.57 17.51
CA ALA A 353 -13.10 4.31 16.97
C ALA A 353 -11.61 4.37 16.63
N VAL A 354 -11.17 5.42 15.95
CA VAL A 354 -9.76 5.58 15.58
C VAL A 354 -8.86 5.81 16.80
N PHE A 355 -9.30 6.62 17.77
CA PHE A 355 -8.47 6.95 18.94
C PHE A 355 -8.44 5.85 20.02
N GLN A 356 -9.54 5.14 20.26
CA GLN A 356 -9.67 4.24 21.42
C GLN A 356 -9.55 2.74 21.09
N THR A 357 -9.51 2.34 19.82
CA THR A 357 -9.33 0.92 19.46
C THR A 357 -7.91 0.46 19.82
N ARG A 358 -7.75 -0.42 20.81
CA ARG A 358 -6.45 -0.93 21.25
C ARG A 358 -6.11 -2.30 20.69
N ASP A 359 -7.12 -3.13 20.45
CA ASP A 359 -6.97 -4.56 20.19
C ASP A 359 -6.68 -4.91 18.73
N LEU A 360 -6.96 -4.00 17.78
CA LEU A 360 -6.79 -4.22 16.34
C LEU A 360 -5.55 -3.50 15.82
N HIS A 361 -4.90 -4.06 14.79
CA HIS A 361 -3.79 -3.39 14.11
C HIS A 361 -4.21 -2.00 13.56
N VAL A 362 -3.27 -1.04 13.60
CA VAL A 362 -3.54 0.36 13.22
C VAL A 362 -4.00 0.49 11.77
N GLU A 363 -3.37 -0.27 10.87
CA GLU A 363 -3.71 -0.27 9.44
C GLU A 363 -5.13 -0.79 9.19
N ARG A 364 -5.52 -1.89 9.84
CA ARG A 364 -6.86 -2.46 9.71
C ARG A 364 -7.94 -1.52 10.25
N THR A 365 -7.67 -0.88 11.40
CA THR A 365 -8.55 0.13 11.98
C THR A 365 -8.76 1.31 11.01
N ALA A 366 -7.69 1.82 10.42
CA ALA A 366 -7.74 2.91 9.44
C ALA A 366 -8.53 2.52 8.18
N ILE A 367 -8.34 1.30 7.66
CA ILE A 367 -9.07 0.79 6.50
C ILE A 367 -10.58 0.75 6.80
N LEU A 368 -10.99 0.09 7.89
CA LEU A 368 -12.40 -0.04 8.25
C LEU A 368 -13.07 1.33 8.47
N CYS A 369 -12.43 2.20 9.26
CA CYS A 369 -12.98 3.54 9.53
C CYS A 369 -13.10 4.37 8.24
N SER A 370 -12.15 4.24 7.30
CA SER A 370 -12.24 4.91 6.00
C SER A 370 -13.42 4.41 5.15
N GLU A 371 -13.74 3.10 5.20
CA GLU A 371 -14.90 2.51 4.49
C GLU A 371 -16.21 3.00 5.08
N TRP A 372 -16.28 3.04 6.40
CA TRP A 372 -17.43 3.55 7.12
C TRP A 372 -17.77 4.98 6.73
N VAL A 373 -16.75 5.85 6.61
CA VAL A 373 -16.94 7.24 6.16
C VAL A 373 -17.36 7.29 4.69
N VAL A 374 -16.71 6.55 3.80
CA VAL A 374 -17.06 6.53 2.37
C VAL A 374 -18.51 6.06 2.18
N ASP A 375 -18.92 5.00 2.86
CA ASP A 375 -20.28 4.46 2.77
C ASP A 375 -21.33 5.36 3.44
N MET A 376 -20.95 6.07 4.50
CA MET A 376 -21.79 7.12 5.09
C MET A 376 -21.99 8.29 4.11
N LEU A 377 -20.91 8.79 3.51
CA LEU A 377 -20.95 9.95 2.62
C LEU A 377 -21.83 9.70 1.39
N LYS A 378 -21.81 8.48 0.82
CA LYS A 378 -22.72 8.06 -0.26
C LYS A 378 -24.19 8.19 0.10
N LEU A 379 -24.54 8.07 1.39
CA LEU A 379 -25.93 8.09 1.86
C LEU A 379 -26.37 9.48 2.34
N ILE A 380 -25.51 10.22 3.08
CA ILE A 380 -25.93 11.39 3.85
C ILE A 380 -25.44 12.72 3.25
N CYS A 381 -24.30 12.75 2.54
CA CYS A 381 -23.67 13.99 2.09
C CYS A 381 -23.69 14.13 0.56
N LEU A 382 -24.86 14.44 -0.01
CA LEU A 382 -25.03 14.66 -1.46
C LEU A 382 -24.72 16.11 -1.89
N ASP A 383 -24.72 17.06 -0.95
CA ASP A 383 -24.41 18.48 -1.19
C ASP A 383 -23.02 18.87 -0.66
N HIS A 384 -22.31 19.74 -1.38
CA HIS A 384 -20.98 20.25 -1.00
C HIS A 384 -20.91 20.88 0.39
N ARG A 385 -21.97 21.58 0.81
CA ARG A 385 -22.05 22.20 2.14
C ARG A 385 -22.12 21.18 3.27
N ASN A 386 -22.86 20.08 3.07
CA ASN A 386 -22.97 19.01 4.06
C ASN A 386 -21.67 18.20 4.14
N LEU A 387 -21.06 17.92 2.99
CA LEU A 387 -19.74 17.28 2.91
C LEU A 387 -18.69 18.12 3.65
N GLN A 388 -18.69 19.43 3.44
CA GLN A 388 -17.78 20.32 4.14
C GLN A 388 -18.02 20.36 5.64
N SER A 389 -19.28 20.57 6.07
CA SER A 389 -19.63 20.58 7.49
C SER A 389 -19.26 19.25 8.17
N PHE A 390 -19.36 18.12 7.47
CA PHE A 390 -18.95 16.83 7.99
C PHE A 390 -17.44 16.75 8.19
N PHE A 391 -16.64 17.14 7.19
CA PHE A 391 -15.17 17.13 7.34
C PHE A 391 -14.68 18.13 8.39
N ASP A 392 -15.34 19.27 8.56
CA ASP A 392 -15.02 20.24 9.60
C ASP A 392 -15.29 19.66 11.01
N LEU A 393 -16.30 18.79 11.16
CA LEU A 393 -16.56 18.04 12.39
C LEU A 393 -15.60 16.86 12.58
N LEU A 394 -15.36 16.07 11.53
CA LEU A 394 -14.52 14.87 11.59
C LEU A 394 -13.05 15.22 11.86
N LEU A 395 -12.55 16.28 11.22
CA LEU A 395 -11.16 16.73 11.33
C LEU A 395 -11.02 17.88 12.34
N SER A 396 -12.01 18.10 13.21
CA SER A 396 -11.97 19.16 14.21
C SER A 396 -10.80 18.97 15.20
N GLU A 397 -10.41 20.08 15.83
CA GLU A 397 -9.44 20.07 16.92
C GLU A 397 -9.94 19.21 18.10
N GLY A 398 -9.02 18.55 18.78
CA GLY A 398 -9.24 17.70 19.94
C GLY A 398 -7.94 17.42 20.69
N GLU A 399 -8.01 16.56 21.72
CA GLU A 399 -6.86 16.27 22.60
C GLU A 399 -5.70 15.58 21.87
N TYR A 400 -6.00 14.69 20.92
CA TYR A 400 -5.01 13.88 20.20
C TYR A 400 -4.75 14.35 18.76
N TRP A 401 -5.42 15.41 18.30
CA TRP A 401 -5.34 15.92 16.93
C TRP A 401 -5.80 17.38 16.81
N PRO A 402 -5.08 18.26 16.10
CA PRO A 402 -3.72 18.11 15.57
C PRO A 402 -2.64 18.49 16.62
N LEU A 403 -1.45 17.91 16.46
CA LEU A 403 -0.28 18.13 17.30
C LEU A 403 0.64 19.25 16.79
N TRP A 404 0.82 19.41 15.47
CA TRP A 404 1.84 20.30 14.91
C TRP A 404 1.26 21.61 14.36
N LEU A 405 0.29 21.51 13.44
CA LEU A 405 -0.31 22.62 12.70
C LEU A 405 -1.81 22.68 12.95
N MET A 406 -2.29 23.85 13.35
CA MET A 406 -3.69 24.10 13.67
C MET A 406 -4.26 25.20 12.76
N PRO A 407 -5.55 25.16 12.42
CA PRO A 407 -6.21 26.27 11.77
C PRO A 407 -6.22 27.51 12.68
N SER A 408 -6.05 28.70 12.09
CA SER A 408 -6.22 29.98 12.75
C SER A 408 -6.86 30.98 11.81
N LEU A 409 -7.70 31.88 12.34
CA LEU A 409 -8.32 32.95 11.58
C LEU A 409 -7.60 34.25 11.95
N GLN A 410 -6.61 34.66 11.16
CA GLN A 410 -6.04 36.01 11.26
C GLN A 410 -6.64 36.88 10.15
N ASN A 411 -7.33 37.97 10.54
CA ASN A 411 -7.92 38.96 9.63
C ASN A 411 -8.90 38.39 8.58
N GLY A 412 -9.61 37.30 8.88
CA GLY A 412 -10.59 36.70 7.97
C GLY A 412 -10.00 35.80 6.88
N HIS A 413 -8.68 35.61 6.84
CA HIS A 413 -8.01 34.61 6.00
C HIS A 413 -7.62 33.39 6.83
N ALA A 414 -7.69 32.20 6.24
CA ALA A 414 -7.21 30.98 6.88
C ALA A 414 -5.68 31.03 6.99
N SER A 415 -5.16 31.17 8.20
CA SER A 415 -3.74 31.10 8.54
C SER A 415 -3.46 29.84 9.34
N VAL A 416 -2.23 29.32 9.32
CA VAL A 416 -1.85 28.13 10.11
C VAL A 416 -1.10 28.57 11.36
N LYS A 417 -1.55 28.13 12.54
CA LYS A 417 -0.85 28.34 13.81
C LYS A 417 -0.03 27.11 14.16
N VAL A 418 1.24 27.32 14.48
CA VAL A 418 2.18 26.27 14.89
C VAL A 418 2.08 26.05 16.40
N LYS A 419 1.90 24.81 16.83
CA LYS A 419 2.06 24.42 18.23
C LYS A 419 3.51 24.06 18.50
N LEU A 420 4.20 24.91 19.28
CA LEU A 420 5.57 24.67 19.71
C LEU A 420 5.53 23.89 21.03
N HIS A 421 6.15 22.70 21.05
CA HIS A 421 6.29 21.83 22.23
C HIS A 421 4.96 21.36 22.85
N PRO A 422 4.21 20.44 22.18
CA PRO A 422 3.14 19.74 22.87
C PRO A 422 3.73 18.83 23.97
N ASP A 423 3.05 18.71 25.11
CA ASP A 423 3.35 17.69 26.11
C ASP A 423 2.98 16.31 25.52
N ILE A 424 3.88 15.71 24.75
CA ILE A 424 3.65 14.43 24.07
C ILE A 424 3.99 13.29 25.03
N THR A 425 3.02 12.41 25.27
CA THR A 425 3.24 11.09 25.85
C THR A 425 3.18 10.03 24.75
N ASP A 426 3.82 8.87 24.95
CA ASP A 426 3.79 7.76 23.98
C ASP A 426 2.36 7.34 23.59
N GLU A 427 1.40 7.47 24.51
CA GLU A 427 -0.02 7.20 24.23
C GLU A 427 -0.66 8.25 23.31
N ILE A 428 -0.31 9.54 23.47
CA ILE A 428 -0.80 10.63 22.61
C ILE A 428 -0.21 10.49 21.20
N GLU A 429 1.09 10.17 21.07
CA GLU A 429 1.73 9.96 19.77
C GLU A 429 1.13 8.78 19.03
N LEU A 430 0.92 7.64 19.70
CA LEU A 430 0.28 6.46 19.10
C LEU A 430 -1.16 6.76 18.61
N LYS A 431 -1.96 7.47 19.42
CA LYS A 431 -3.33 7.87 19.06
C LYS A 431 -3.34 8.85 17.89
N HIS A 432 -2.37 9.76 17.84
CA HIS A 432 -2.18 10.69 16.74
C HIS A 432 -1.79 9.96 15.44
N GLU A 433 -0.80 9.07 15.47
CA GLU A 433 -0.37 8.27 14.31
C GLU A 433 -1.51 7.44 13.73
N ARG A 434 -2.38 6.87 14.59
CA ARG A 434 -3.59 6.15 14.15
C ARG A 434 -4.54 7.05 13.35
N PHE A 435 -4.71 8.29 13.80
CA PHE A 435 -5.55 9.25 13.11
C PHE A 435 -4.94 9.72 11.79
N VAL A 436 -3.62 9.90 11.72
CA VAL A 436 -2.90 10.17 10.47
C VAL A 436 -3.07 9.02 9.47
N ALA A 437 -2.90 7.77 9.91
CA ALA A 437 -3.11 6.59 9.08
C ALA A 437 -4.54 6.54 8.51
N PHE A 438 -5.54 6.88 9.33
CA PHE A 438 -6.93 7.00 8.90
C PHE A 438 -7.13 8.10 7.84
N VAL A 439 -6.57 9.29 8.05
CA VAL A 439 -6.67 10.41 7.09
C VAL A 439 -5.99 10.06 5.76
N ASP A 440 -4.81 9.45 5.77
CA ASP A 440 -4.11 9.00 4.57
C ASP A 440 -4.95 7.98 3.77
N ARG A 441 -5.53 6.98 4.46
CA ARG A 441 -6.45 6.01 3.83
C ARG A 441 -7.71 6.66 3.27
N LEU A 442 -8.22 7.69 3.93
CA LEU A 442 -9.38 8.43 3.45
C LEU A 442 -9.06 9.23 2.17
N ILE A 443 -7.89 9.87 2.12
CA ILE A 443 -7.39 10.56 0.92
C ILE A 443 -7.20 9.61 -0.24
N LEU A 444 -6.66 8.40 0.00
CA LEU A 444 -6.51 7.39 -1.04
C LEU A 444 -7.85 6.89 -1.62
N LYS A 445 -8.95 6.93 -0.83
CA LYS A 445 -10.27 6.45 -1.27
C LYS A 445 -11.15 7.52 -1.90
N LEU A 446 -11.17 8.73 -1.35
CA LEU A 446 -12.01 9.84 -1.82
C LEU A 446 -11.27 10.80 -2.77
N GLY A 447 -9.94 10.81 -2.72
CA GLY A 447 -9.10 11.76 -3.43
C GLY A 447 -8.73 12.96 -2.57
N PHE A 448 -7.60 13.59 -2.92
CA PHE A 448 -7.03 14.72 -2.18
C PHE A 448 -7.95 15.94 -2.15
N SER A 449 -8.63 16.25 -3.26
CA SER A 449 -9.53 17.41 -3.37
C SER A 449 -10.74 17.31 -2.44
N GLU A 450 -11.35 16.15 -2.31
CA GLU A 450 -12.58 15.99 -1.53
C GLU A 450 -12.31 16.15 -0.04
N VAL A 451 -11.19 15.60 0.46
CA VAL A 451 -10.85 15.63 1.89
C VAL A 451 -10.24 16.99 2.28
N VAL A 452 -9.27 17.50 1.51
CA VAL A 452 -8.48 18.70 1.88
C VAL A 452 -9.15 20.00 1.42
N LEU A 453 -9.73 20.04 0.22
CA LEU A 453 -10.44 21.23 -0.28
C LEU A 453 -11.93 21.22 0.02
N GLY A 454 -12.54 20.05 0.21
CA GLY A 454 -14.00 19.93 0.33
C GLY A 454 -14.75 20.06 -0.99
N ILE A 455 -14.08 19.88 -2.14
CA ILE A 455 -14.68 19.97 -3.48
C ILE A 455 -14.71 18.57 -4.13
N PRO A 456 -15.91 18.01 -4.43
CA PRO A 456 -16.08 16.76 -5.15
C PRO A 456 -15.53 16.80 -6.57
N GLY A 457 -14.94 15.70 -7.02
CA GLY A 457 -14.35 15.59 -8.35
C GLY A 457 -15.34 15.83 -9.50
N ASN A 458 -16.66 15.69 -9.26
CA ASN A 458 -17.71 15.73 -10.29
C ASN A 458 -18.28 17.13 -10.64
N ILE A 459 -17.91 18.22 -9.94
CA ILE A 459 -18.41 19.58 -10.29
C ILE A 459 -17.84 20.10 -11.63
N GLN A 460 -16.90 19.37 -12.24
CA GLN A 460 -16.24 19.75 -13.50
C GLN A 460 -17.18 19.94 -14.71
N SER A 461 -18.49 19.64 -14.61
CA SER A 461 -19.43 19.68 -15.75
C SER A 461 -20.55 20.73 -15.67
N ALA A 462 -20.72 21.47 -14.57
CA ALA A 462 -21.86 22.39 -14.42
C ALA A 462 -21.47 23.84 -14.10
N THR A 463 -21.62 24.68 -15.13
CA THR A 463 -21.97 26.12 -15.10
C THR A 463 -20.96 27.17 -14.62
N SER A 464 -20.20 27.71 -15.59
CA SER A 464 -20.25 29.08 -16.16
C SER A 464 -20.95 30.26 -15.42
N GLN A 465 -20.99 30.32 -14.09
CA GLN A 465 -21.35 31.57 -13.40
C GLN A 465 -20.28 31.94 -12.36
N LEU A 466 -19.42 32.88 -12.76
CA LEU A 466 -18.48 33.61 -11.92
C LEU A 466 -19.24 34.39 -10.85
N ILE A 467 -19.40 33.79 -9.69
CA ILE A 467 -19.62 34.49 -8.42
C ILE A 467 -18.23 34.57 -7.75
N ASP A 468 -17.95 35.60 -6.95
CA ASP A 468 -16.71 35.79 -6.17
C ASP A 468 -16.38 34.56 -5.28
N ILE A 469 -15.81 33.53 -5.89
CA ILE A 469 -15.54 32.22 -5.29
C ILE A 469 -14.13 32.17 -4.70
N THR A 470 -13.21 33.00 -5.18
CA THR A 470 -11.80 33.01 -4.74
C THR A 470 -11.65 33.38 -3.26
N SER A 471 -12.36 34.38 -2.74
CA SER A 471 -12.25 34.74 -1.30
C SER A 471 -12.91 33.73 -0.36
N CYS A 472 -13.95 33.01 -0.82
CA CYS A 472 -14.63 31.99 -0.01
C CYS A 472 -13.80 30.70 0.08
N ILE A 473 -13.17 30.23 -0.99
CA ILE A 473 -12.44 28.95 -0.99
C ILE A 473 -11.18 28.97 -0.10
N PHE A 474 -10.46 30.09 -0.01
CA PHE A 474 -9.32 30.21 0.93
C PHE A 474 -9.75 30.08 2.41
N SER A 475 -11.00 30.39 2.75
CA SER A 475 -11.54 30.18 4.10
C SER A 475 -11.95 28.73 4.38
N LEU A 476 -12.08 27.92 3.33
CA LEU A 476 -12.63 26.56 3.34
C LEU A 476 -11.54 25.48 3.19
N SER A 477 -10.34 25.85 2.72
CA SER A 477 -9.23 24.91 2.51
C SER A 477 -8.63 24.41 3.83
N ARG A 478 -8.60 23.09 4.03
CA ARG A 478 -7.97 22.43 5.18
C ARG A 478 -6.49 22.13 4.93
N ALA A 479 -5.75 23.11 4.38
CA ALA A 479 -4.33 22.98 4.05
C ALA A 479 -3.48 22.56 5.26
N TRP A 480 -3.86 22.99 6.47
CA TRP A 480 -3.22 22.58 7.72
C TRP A 480 -3.24 21.06 7.95
N VAL A 481 -4.26 20.33 7.47
CA VAL A 481 -4.34 18.86 7.56
C VAL A 481 -3.22 18.22 6.72
N ALA A 482 -3.01 18.74 5.51
CA ALA A 482 -1.92 18.27 4.66
C ALA A 482 -0.55 18.57 5.28
N GLY A 483 -0.39 19.75 5.89
CA GLY A 483 0.82 20.06 6.65
C GLY A 483 1.02 19.13 7.85
N GLU A 484 -0.04 18.82 8.59
CA GLU A 484 0.00 17.93 9.77
C GLU A 484 0.49 16.53 9.39
N VAL A 485 -0.06 15.94 8.33
CA VAL A 485 0.35 14.62 7.83
C VAL A 485 1.82 14.63 7.38
N LEU A 486 2.26 15.69 6.70
CA LEU A 486 3.66 15.84 6.28
C LEU A 486 4.62 15.95 7.48
N CYS A 487 4.22 16.66 8.54
CA CYS A 487 5.04 16.82 9.76
C CYS A 487 5.15 15.53 10.58
N THR A 488 4.10 14.70 10.61
CA THR A 488 4.15 13.38 11.28
C THR A 488 5.05 12.41 10.53
N TRP A 489 5.10 12.48 9.19
CA TRP A 489 6.02 11.78 8.29
C TRP A 489 5.87 10.26 8.21
N THR A 490 5.88 9.55 9.32
CA THR A 490 5.79 8.08 9.41
C THR A 490 4.72 7.67 10.41
N TRP A 491 3.96 6.63 10.09
CA TRP A 491 2.96 6.03 10.96
C TRP A 491 2.87 4.53 10.69
N LYS A 492 2.22 3.78 11.58
CA LYS A 492 2.00 2.34 11.37
C LYS A 492 1.15 2.10 10.12
N GLY A 493 1.73 1.45 9.11
CA GLY A 493 1.07 1.13 7.84
C GLY A 493 1.33 2.12 6.69
N GLY A 494 2.15 3.17 6.87
CA GLY A 494 2.45 4.11 5.78
C GLY A 494 3.45 5.22 6.14
N CYS A 495 3.82 6.02 5.14
CA CYS A 495 4.59 7.24 5.34
C CYS A 495 4.24 8.27 4.28
N ALA A 496 4.46 9.55 4.63
CA ALA A 496 4.15 10.68 3.77
C ALA A 496 4.80 10.57 2.39
N LEU A 497 6.02 10.02 2.32
CA LEU A 497 6.77 9.87 1.08
C LEU A 497 6.17 8.85 0.12
N LYS A 498 5.61 7.74 0.63
CA LYS A 498 5.11 6.63 -0.20
C LYS A 498 3.64 6.75 -0.58
N THR A 499 2.80 7.31 0.28
CA THR A 499 1.33 7.33 0.08
C THR A 499 0.79 8.74 -0.15
N PHE A 500 1.18 9.68 0.69
CA PHE A 500 0.61 11.03 0.72
C PHE A 500 1.15 11.94 -0.41
N LEU A 501 2.47 12.06 -0.56
CA LEU A 501 3.11 12.91 -1.58
C LEU A 501 2.74 12.49 -3.01
N PRO A 502 2.69 11.19 -3.37
CA PRO A 502 2.19 10.77 -4.68
C PRO A 502 0.74 11.18 -4.93
N SER A 503 -0.13 11.11 -3.90
CA SER A 503 -1.54 11.53 -4.00
C SER A 503 -1.66 13.04 -4.22
N LEU A 504 -0.81 13.84 -3.55
CA LEU A 504 -0.72 15.28 -3.77
C LEU A 504 -0.22 15.60 -5.19
N VAL A 505 0.77 14.87 -5.71
CA VAL A 505 1.26 15.05 -7.09
C VAL A 505 0.20 14.71 -8.11
N GLN A 506 -0.54 13.60 -7.91
CA GLN A 506 -1.64 13.23 -8.78
C GLN A 506 -2.68 14.35 -8.83
N TYR A 507 -3.05 14.89 -7.66
CA TYR A 507 -3.93 16.05 -7.58
C TYR A 507 -3.39 17.26 -8.36
N MET A 508 -2.12 17.64 -8.17
CA MET A 508 -1.52 18.77 -8.89
C MET A 508 -1.45 18.57 -10.41
N LYS A 509 -1.39 17.33 -10.90
CA LYS A 509 -1.46 17.02 -12.34
C LYS A 509 -2.88 17.18 -12.88
N ASP A 510 -3.88 16.81 -12.09
CA ASP A 510 -5.30 16.94 -12.44
C ASP A 510 -5.79 18.41 -12.34
N GLU A 511 -5.09 19.26 -11.57
CA GLU A 511 -5.39 20.68 -11.29
C GLU A 511 -5.30 21.65 -12.48
N SER A 512 -5.00 21.20 -13.71
CA SER A 512 -4.83 22.08 -14.89
C SER A 512 -6.00 23.04 -15.22
N TYR A 513 -7.11 22.98 -14.48
CA TYR A 513 -8.30 23.82 -14.60
C TYR A 513 -8.74 24.57 -13.33
N LEU A 514 -8.02 24.48 -12.19
CA LEU A 514 -8.37 25.16 -10.93
C LEU A 514 -7.50 26.41 -10.69
N GLU A 515 -8.12 27.54 -10.34
CA GLU A 515 -7.43 28.83 -10.09
C GLU A 515 -6.67 28.89 -8.75
N ILE A 516 -6.79 27.88 -7.88
CA ILE A 516 -6.36 27.96 -6.47
C ILE A 516 -5.35 26.85 -6.16
N SER A 517 -4.09 27.21 -5.98
CA SER A 517 -3.04 26.28 -5.50
C SER A 517 -2.96 26.31 -3.97
N ILE A 518 -3.04 25.13 -3.33
CA ILE A 518 -2.82 24.96 -1.88
C ILE A 518 -1.32 25.04 -1.51
N VAL A 519 -0.45 24.79 -2.48
CA VAL A 519 1.00 24.67 -2.29
C VAL A 519 1.61 25.92 -1.62
N PRO A 520 1.29 27.17 -2.03
CA PRO A 520 1.82 28.36 -1.36
C PRO A 520 1.45 28.44 0.13
N LEU A 521 0.22 28.08 0.51
CA LEU A 521 -0.20 28.07 1.92
C LEU A 521 0.57 27.06 2.75
N LEU A 522 0.84 25.87 2.17
CA LEU A 522 1.64 24.83 2.82
C LEU A 522 3.10 25.26 2.97
N LEU A 523 3.68 25.82 1.91
CA LEU A 523 5.06 26.32 1.93
C LEU A 523 5.24 27.43 2.97
N ASP A 524 4.30 28.37 3.05
CA ASP A 524 4.31 29.46 4.03
C ASP A 524 4.18 28.92 5.47
N ALA A 525 3.22 28.03 5.72
CA ALA A 525 3.03 27.41 7.04
C ALA A 525 4.25 26.61 7.50
N LEU A 526 4.83 25.79 6.63
CA LEU A 526 6.00 24.96 6.94
C LEU A 526 7.27 25.81 7.12
N LEU A 527 7.47 26.84 6.30
CA LEU A 527 8.58 27.78 6.45
C LEU A 527 8.48 28.55 7.78
N GLY A 528 7.30 29.10 8.09
CA GLY A 528 7.04 29.78 9.35
C GLY A 528 7.30 28.87 10.55
N ALA A 529 6.87 27.60 10.49
CA ALA A 529 7.11 26.62 11.54
C ALA A 529 8.60 26.28 11.72
N ALA A 530 9.31 26.02 10.62
CA ALA A 530 10.74 25.71 10.63
C ALA A 530 11.60 26.87 11.19
N LEU A 531 11.19 28.12 10.96
CA LEU A 531 11.87 29.30 11.54
C LEU A 531 11.64 29.43 13.06
N MET A 532 10.52 28.94 13.58
CA MET A 532 10.18 29.08 15.00
C MET A 532 10.74 27.94 15.85
N HIS A 533 10.77 26.71 15.33
CA HIS A 533 11.23 25.52 16.04
C HIS A 533 12.74 25.57 16.39
N GLU A 534 13.17 24.87 17.44
CA GLU A 534 14.60 24.74 17.78
C GLU A 534 15.24 23.72 16.83
N SER A 535 16.12 24.20 15.95
CA SER A 535 16.83 23.34 15.01
C SER A 535 17.74 22.38 15.79
N GLY A 536 17.58 21.08 15.55
CA GLY A 536 18.51 20.04 16.04
C GLY A 536 19.95 20.24 15.54
N PRO A 537 20.90 19.38 15.98
CA PRO A 537 22.29 19.43 15.53
C PRO A 537 22.35 19.42 14.01
N TRP A 538 23.18 20.31 13.47
CA TRP A 538 23.20 20.63 12.05
C TRP A 538 23.67 19.42 11.23
N VAL A 539 22.81 18.92 10.32
CA VAL A 539 23.17 17.82 9.42
C VAL A 539 23.80 18.41 8.17
N LEU A 540 25.00 17.95 7.83
CA LEU A 540 25.69 18.37 6.61
C LEU A 540 24.93 17.86 5.39
N PHE A 541 24.34 18.79 4.64
CA PHE A 541 23.46 18.49 3.52
C PHE A 541 24.25 18.18 2.23
N ASN A 542 23.84 17.15 1.48
CA ASN A 542 24.40 16.86 0.16
C ASN A 542 23.60 17.54 -0.95
N ALA A 543 23.96 18.78 -1.28
CA ALA A 543 23.27 19.60 -2.27
C ALA A 543 23.25 19.02 -3.71
N TRP A 544 24.00 17.96 -4.01
CA TRP A 544 24.07 17.40 -5.37
C TRP A 544 23.15 16.18 -5.57
N HIS A 545 22.76 15.51 -4.48
CA HIS A 545 21.97 14.28 -4.50
C HIS A 545 20.89 14.29 -3.42
N LEU A 546 19.83 15.08 -3.64
CA LEU A 546 18.59 14.89 -2.88
C LEU A 546 17.97 13.55 -3.31
N SER A 547 17.96 12.61 -2.38
CA SER A 547 17.22 11.35 -2.48
C SER A 547 16.28 11.22 -1.28
N ASP A 548 15.29 10.34 -1.39
CA ASP A 548 14.33 10.07 -0.32
C ASP A 548 15.05 9.70 1.00
N ASN A 549 16.15 8.95 0.92
CA ASN A 549 16.98 8.59 2.07
C ASN A 549 17.67 9.79 2.74
N GLU A 550 18.05 10.82 1.99
CA GLU A 550 18.64 12.04 2.55
C GLU A 550 17.60 12.91 3.25
N ILE A 551 16.36 12.91 2.75
CA ILE A 551 15.23 13.62 3.36
C ILE A 551 14.88 12.97 4.71
N ASP A 552 14.89 11.64 4.79
CA ASP A 552 14.65 10.89 6.03
C ASP A 552 15.67 11.20 7.14
N LYS A 553 16.90 11.63 6.80
CA LYS A 553 17.94 12.01 7.77
C LYS A 553 17.67 13.37 8.45
N ILE A 554 16.76 14.18 7.93
CA ILE A 554 16.45 15.50 8.49
C ILE A 554 15.64 15.31 9.78
N GLN A 555 16.24 15.66 10.92
CA GLN A 555 15.61 15.51 12.24
C GLN A 555 14.48 16.51 12.49
N ASP A 556 14.58 17.73 11.94
CA ASP A 556 13.54 18.74 12.10
C ASP A 556 12.33 18.40 11.23
N ARG A 557 11.18 18.18 11.88
CA ARG A 557 9.93 17.71 11.25
C ARG A 557 9.41 18.68 10.20
N PHE A 558 9.46 19.99 10.48
CA PHE A 558 8.94 21.03 9.60
C PHE A 558 9.87 21.26 8.41
N LEU A 559 11.18 21.27 8.65
CA LEU A 559 12.17 21.35 7.58
C LEU A 559 12.11 20.13 6.66
N ARG A 560 11.99 18.92 7.22
CA ARG A 560 11.84 17.68 6.44
C ARG A 560 10.62 17.73 5.54
N ALA A 561 9.46 18.11 6.10
CA ALA A 561 8.23 18.28 5.34
C ALA A 561 8.36 19.33 4.22
N LEU A 562 8.99 20.49 4.52
CA LEU A 562 9.23 21.55 3.54
C LEU A 562 10.11 21.08 2.39
N VAL A 563 11.23 20.42 2.70
CA VAL A 563 12.19 19.93 1.69
C VAL A 563 11.56 18.83 0.84
N ALA A 564 10.82 17.91 1.46
CA ALA A 564 10.11 16.84 0.75
C ALA A 564 9.07 17.40 -0.23
N LEU A 565 8.29 18.40 0.19
CA LEU A 565 7.29 19.06 -0.65
C LEU A 565 7.97 19.74 -1.85
N LEU A 566 8.99 20.56 -1.61
CA LEU A 566 9.75 21.25 -2.66
C LEU A 566 10.41 20.28 -3.65
N PHE A 567 11.03 19.21 -3.14
CA PHE A 567 11.67 18.19 -3.96
C PHE A 567 10.65 17.44 -4.84
N THR A 568 9.50 17.08 -4.27
CA THR A 568 8.42 16.36 -4.96
C THR A 568 7.80 17.19 -6.08
N ILE A 569 7.60 18.49 -5.85
CA ILE A 569 7.08 19.43 -6.85
C ILE A 569 8.07 19.59 -8.01
N ASN A 570 9.37 19.62 -7.72
CA ASN A 570 10.39 19.89 -8.72
C ASN A 570 10.77 18.67 -9.57
N THR A 571 10.67 17.46 -9.03
CA THR A 571 10.99 16.21 -9.74
C THR A 571 9.90 15.79 -10.75
N ASN A 572 8.64 16.20 -10.53
CA ASN A 572 7.48 15.81 -11.34
C ASN A 572 7.01 16.96 -12.27
N ASP A 573 7.72 17.22 -13.37
CA ASP A 573 7.34 18.13 -14.46
C ASP A 573 7.12 19.63 -14.09
N CYS A 574 7.78 20.13 -13.02
CA CYS A 574 7.75 21.55 -12.63
C CYS A 574 6.33 22.15 -12.58
N LEU A 575 5.44 21.57 -11.77
CA LEU A 575 4.04 22.02 -11.61
C LEU A 575 3.91 23.40 -10.92
N TRP A 576 5.01 24.06 -10.58
CA TRP A 576 5.05 25.35 -9.86
C TRP A 576 5.08 26.54 -10.84
N ARG A 577 4.19 27.53 -10.64
CA ARG A 577 4.21 28.79 -11.40
C ARG A 577 5.39 29.67 -11.01
N GLU A 578 6.02 30.32 -11.99
CA GLU A 578 7.18 31.22 -11.78
C GLU A 578 6.90 32.35 -10.78
N SER A 579 5.67 32.90 -10.78
CA SER A 579 5.23 33.95 -9.86
C SER A 579 5.27 33.51 -8.39
N ASP A 580 4.92 32.25 -8.13
CA ASP A 580 4.71 31.75 -6.77
C ASP A 580 6.07 31.39 -6.14
N ALA A 581 7.01 30.88 -6.96
CA ALA A 581 8.40 30.70 -6.55
C ALA A 581 9.09 32.03 -6.21
N LEU A 582 8.74 33.11 -6.92
CA LEU A 582 9.26 34.46 -6.64
C LEU A 582 8.76 34.99 -5.31
N VAL A 583 7.46 34.92 -5.05
CA VAL A 583 6.87 35.35 -3.77
C VAL A 583 7.48 34.58 -2.61
N PHE A 584 7.63 33.26 -2.75
CA PHE A 584 8.26 32.43 -1.72
C PHE A 584 9.74 32.80 -1.49
N PHE A 585 10.48 33.10 -2.56
CA PHE A 585 11.87 33.54 -2.47
C PHE A 585 12.02 34.92 -1.79
N GLU A 586 11.17 35.89 -2.13
CA GLU A 586 11.15 37.20 -1.47
C GLU A 586 10.83 37.08 0.01
N GLN A 587 9.91 36.18 0.37
CA GLN A 587 9.58 35.88 1.75
C GLN A 587 10.79 35.29 2.50
N LEU A 588 11.52 34.35 1.91
CA LEU A 588 12.77 33.83 2.49
C LEU A 588 13.81 34.93 2.72
N LEU A 589 14.01 35.82 1.73
CA LEU A 589 14.95 36.93 1.85
C LEU A 589 14.57 37.90 2.97
N SER A 590 13.27 38.21 3.11
CA SER A 590 12.76 39.07 4.19
C SER A 590 13.03 38.50 5.58
N ASN A 591 13.00 37.17 5.71
CA ASN A 591 13.27 36.46 6.97
C ASN A 591 14.76 36.18 7.24
N LEU A 592 15.64 36.35 6.24
CA LEU A 592 17.08 36.15 6.37
C LEU A 592 17.75 37.26 7.20
N PHE A 593 17.26 38.50 7.10
CA PHE A 593 17.79 39.65 7.84
C PHE A 593 16.74 40.19 8.80
N ILE A 594 16.97 40.05 10.11
CA ILE A 594 16.14 40.68 11.15
C ILE A 594 16.89 41.93 11.61
N GLY A 595 16.63 43.06 10.95
CA GLY A 595 17.41 44.29 11.17
C GLY A 595 18.81 44.20 10.56
N SER A 596 19.87 44.35 11.38
CA SER A 596 21.27 44.23 10.94
C SER A 596 21.90 42.86 11.19
N SER A 597 21.19 41.92 11.84
CA SER A 597 21.69 40.58 12.14
C SER A 597 21.13 39.53 11.17
N VAL A 598 21.97 38.55 10.84
CA VAL A 598 21.58 37.40 10.02
C VAL A 598 20.79 36.43 10.89
N ASN A 599 19.58 36.09 10.46
CA ASN A 599 18.79 35.04 11.07
C ASN A 599 19.44 33.69 10.79
N ARG A 600 20.22 33.17 11.75
CA ARG A 600 20.91 31.89 11.64
C ARG A 600 19.95 30.73 11.31
N LYS A 601 18.71 30.74 11.81
CA LYS A 601 17.74 29.67 11.48
C LYS A 601 17.36 29.69 10.00
N CYS A 602 17.08 30.88 9.45
CA CYS A 602 16.82 31.04 8.01
C CYS A 602 18.06 30.64 7.18
N LEU A 603 19.25 31.05 7.61
CA LEU A 603 20.52 30.69 6.96
C LEU A 603 20.74 29.17 6.88
N LYS A 604 20.28 28.43 7.90
CA LYS A 604 20.36 26.97 7.97
C LYS A 604 19.33 26.25 7.07
N ILE A 605 18.19 26.87 6.80
CA ILE A 605 17.13 26.34 5.93
C ILE A 605 17.46 26.61 4.46
N LEU A 606 18.11 27.74 4.18
CA LEU A 606 18.36 28.25 2.84
C LEU A 606 19.05 27.24 1.90
N PRO A 607 20.09 26.47 2.30
CA PRO A 607 20.73 25.49 1.41
C PRO A 607 19.77 24.42 0.87
N TYR A 608 18.86 23.95 1.71
CA TYR A 608 17.90 22.91 1.35
C TYR A 608 16.86 23.43 0.33
N VAL A 609 16.36 24.65 0.59
CA VAL A 609 15.40 25.31 -0.28
C VAL A 609 16.04 25.66 -1.62
N MET A 610 17.22 26.31 -1.59
CA MET A 610 17.91 26.75 -2.80
C MET A 610 18.21 25.60 -3.74
N THR A 611 18.64 24.44 -3.23
CA THR A 611 18.91 23.26 -4.07
C THR A 611 17.68 22.80 -4.86
N SER A 612 16.49 22.98 -4.29
CA SER A 612 15.23 22.61 -4.95
C SER A 612 14.78 23.69 -5.95
N ILE A 613 14.83 24.97 -5.58
CA ILE A 613 14.26 26.04 -6.42
C ILE A 613 15.23 26.53 -7.51
N ILE A 614 16.55 26.45 -7.30
CA ILE A 614 17.56 26.97 -8.25
C ILE A 614 17.45 26.37 -9.66
N LYS A 615 16.96 25.12 -9.78
CA LYS A 615 16.75 24.45 -11.07
C LYS A 615 15.64 25.10 -11.90
N GLN A 616 14.60 25.59 -11.23
CA GLN A 616 13.52 26.32 -11.90
C GLN A 616 14.05 27.64 -12.44
N PHE A 617 14.93 28.30 -11.68
CA PHE A 617 15.54 29.58 -12.07
C PHE A 617 16.44 29.50 -13.30
N SER A 618 17.03 28.34 -13.61
CA SER A 618 17.84 28.18 -14.83
C SER A 618 17.02 27.97 -16.11
N ALA A 619 15.75 27.58 -15.99
CA ALA A 619 14.82 27.45 -17.12
C ALA A 619 14.15 28.78 -17.53
N LEU A 620 14.21 29.81 -16.67
CA LEU A 620 13.61 31.12 -16.90
C LEU A 620 14.37 31.93 -17.97
N ASN A 621 13.62 32.68 -18.79
CA ASN A 621 14.18 33.56 -19.83
C ASN A 621 15.14 34.61 -19.24
N ARG A 622 16.36 34.69 -19.80
CA ARG A 622 17.34 35.76 -19.53
C ARG A 622 16.72 37.13 -19.86
N GLY A 623 16.27 37.85 -18.83
CA GLY A 623 15.68 39.18 -18.96
C GLY A 623 14.49 39.47 -18.04
N SER A 624 14.03 38.51 -17.23
CA SER A 624 13.04 38.78 -16.18
C SER A 624 13.69 39.54 -15.01
N SER A 625 12.94 40.46 -14.38
CA SER A 625 13.37 41.15 -13.14
C SER A 625 13.73 40.18 -12.02
N TYR A 626 13.23 38.95 -12.10
CA TYR A 626 13.44 37.88 -11.14
C TYR A 626 14.86 37.29 -11.19
N ALA A 627 15.36 36.99 -12.40
CA ALA A 627 16.71 36.47 -12.57
C ALA A 627 17.77 37.44 -12.03
N ASP A 628 17.50 38.74 -12.12
CA ASP A 628 18.35 39.79 -11.57
C ASP A 628 18.37 39.83 -10.03
N LEU A 629 17.22 39.61 -9.37
CA LEU A 629 17.13 39.58 -7.91
C LEU A 629 17.90 38.38 -7.35
N VAL A 630 17.64 37.18 -7.89
CA VAL A 630 18.32 35.95 -7.48
C VAL A 630 19.83 36.06 -7.72
N GLY A 631 20.25 36.55 -8.88
CA GLY A 631 21.66 36.76 -9.21
C GLY A 631 22.37 37.73 -8.26
N LYS A 632 21.73 38.85 -7.90
CA LYS A 632 22.29 39.81 -6.91
C LYS A 632 22.39 39.21 -5.51
N SER A 633 21.40 38.44 -5.08
CA SER A 633 21.44 37.73 -3.79
C SER A 633 22.59 36.72 -3.74
N ILE A 634 22.77 35.91 -4.80
CA ILE A 634 23.88 34.94 -4.88
C ILE A 634 25.24 35.64 -4.84
N GLN A 635 25.40 36.76 -5.55
CA GLN A 635 26.63 37.56 -5.48
C GLN A 635 26.90 38.07 -4.06
N SER A 636 25.87 38.58 -3.37
CA SER A 636 25.99 39.02 -1.97
C SER A 636 26.37 37.88 -1.02
N TRP A 637 25.86 36.67 -1.24
CA TRP A 637 26.20 35.50 -0.42
C TRP A 637 27.60 34.98 -0.70
N LEU A 638 28.07 35.04 -1.95
CA LEU A 638 29.46 34.77 -2.31
C LEU A 638 30.42 35.74 -1.61
N ASP A 639 30.12 37.04 -1.61
CA ASP A 639 30.92 38.05 -0.91
C ASP A 639 30.94 37.80 0.61
N ALA A 640 29.81 37.40 1.20
CA ALA A 640 29.73 37.04 2.61
C ALA A 640 30.65 35.85 2.94
N ALA A 641 30.59 34.77 2.15
CA ALA A 641 31.47 33.60 2.31
C ALA A 641 32.96 33.95 2.13
N ILE A 642 33.28 34.80 1.15
CA ILE A 642 34.63 35.32 0.91
C ILE A 642 35.14 36.12 2.12
N SER A 643 34.30 36.97 2.70
CA SER A 643 34.64 37.76 3.88
C SER A 643 34.97 36.89 5.08
N CYS A 644 34.23 35.80 5.29
CA CYS A 644 34.48 34.83 6.37
C CYS A 644 35.85 34.15 6.29
N LEU A 645 36.43 34.00 5.09
CA LEU A 645 37.74 33.38 4.86
C LEU A 645 38.92 34.37 4.85
N SER A 646 38.64 35.68 4.86
CA SER A 646 39.67 36.72 4.65
C SER A 646 40.28 37.27 5.95
N THR A 647 39.62 37.04 7.08
CA THR A 647 40.03 37.48 8.42
C THR A 647 40.84 36.39 9.11
N SER A 648 41.74 36.78 10.03
CA SER A 648 42.59 35.81 10.74
C SER A 648 41.73 34.74 11.46
N PRO A 649 42.15 33.47 11.51
CA PRO A 649 41.36 32.34 12.03
C PRO A 649 40.96 32.44 13.52
N ARG A 650 41.29 33.55 14.20
CA ARG A 650 41.05 33.79 15.62
C ARG A 650 39.80 34.63 15.93
N GLU A 651 39.16 35.25 14.94
CA GLU A 651 38.09 36.26 15.17
C GLU A 651 36.68 35.85 14.69
N ILE A 652 36.53 34.82 13.84
CA ILE A 652 35.22 34.38 13.31
C ILE A 652 34.87 32.99 13.83
N PRO A 653 33.62 32.75 14.30
CA PRO A 653 33.13 31.40 14.62
C PRO A 653 33.20 30.48 13.40
N VAL A 654 33.82 29.29 13.54
CA VAL A 654 33.90 28.27 12.48
C VAL A 654 32.53 27.96 11.86
N GLN A 655 31.46 28.06 12.66
CA GLN A 655 30.07 27.90 12.22
C GLN A 655 29.65 28.88 11.11
N ASP A 656 30.11 30.14 11.14
CA ASP A 656 29.70 31.12 10.13
C ASP A 656 30.34 30.81 8.76
N ILE A 657 31.55 30.20 8.74
CA ILE A 657 32.18 29.70 7.51
C ILE A 657 31.35 28.54 6.95
N GLU A 658 30.95 27.60 7.80
CA GLU A 658 30.15 26.44 7.39
C GLU A 658 28.78 26.85 6.83
N ASP A 659 28.08 27.74 7.53
CA ASP A 659 26.74 28.20 7.17
C ASP A 659 26.75 28.89 5.79
N TRP A 660 27.65 29.85 5.58
CA TRP A 660 27.74 30.58 4.30
C TRP A 660 28.27 29.74 3.15
N MET A 661 29.24 28.85 3.40
CA MET A 661 29.73 27.93 2.37
C MET A 661 28.62 26.99 1.86
N GLN A 662 27.78 26.46 2.75
CA GLN A 662 26.66 25.60 2.32
C GLN A 662 25.63 26.35 1.48
N VAL A 663 25.29 27.59 1.87
CA VAL A 663 24.40 28.45 1.08
C VAL A 663 24.96 28.66 -0.32
N VAL A 664 26.25 29.02 -0.42
CA VAL A 664 26.91 29.18 -1.72
C VAL A 664 26.85 27.89 -2.52
N LEU A 665 27.27 26.75 -1.97
CA LEU A 665 27.29 25.47 -2.68
C LEU A 665 25.90 25.05 -3.21
N SER A 666 24.83 25.31 -2.45
CA SER A 666 23.46 25.03 -2.88
C SER A 666 23.00 25.82 -4.12
N CYS A 667 23.65 26.95 -4.41
CA CYS A 667 23.34 27.81 -5.56
C CYS A 667 23.99 27.32 -6.87
N PHE A 668 24.87 26.31 -6.80
CA PHE A 668 25.62 25.78 -7.94
C PHE A 668 25.45 24.24 -8.01
N PRO A 669 24.24 23.76 -8.32
CA PRO A 669 23.95 22.32 -8.33
C PRO A 669 24.74 21.59 -9.44
N LEU A 670 25.16 20.38 -9.13
CA LEU A 670 25.78 19.42 -10.05
C LEU A 670 24.88 18.19 -10.10
N ARG A 671 24.49 17.75 -11.31
CA ARG A 671 23.68 16.53 -11.48
C ARG A 671 24.50 15.44 -12.12
N ILE A 672 24.56 14.29 -11.47
CA ILE A 672 25.18 13.10 -12.06
C ILE A 672 24.10 12.34 -12.82
N THR A 673 24.28 12.25 -14.13
CA THR A 673 23.39 11.52 -15.06
C THR A 673 24.16 10.41 -15.75
N GLY A 674 23.55 9.25 -15.91
CA GLY A 674 24.15 8.12 -16.60
C GLY A 674 23.66 6.79 -16.05
N GLY A 675 23.62 5.77 -16.90
CA GLY A 675 23.36 4.39 -16.48
C GLY A 675 24.65 3.68 -16.08
N ALA A 676 24.54 2.40 -15.72
CA ALA A 676 25.66 1.60 -15.20
C ALA A 676 26.90 1.47 -16.11
N GLN A 677 26.84 1.97 -17.35
CA GLN A 677 27.97 2.01 -18.27
C GLN A 677 28.87 3.24 -18.11
N LYS A 678 28.33 4.41 -17.72
CA LYS A 678 29.09 5.66 -17.59
C LYS A 678 28.27 6.74 -16.86
N LEU A 679 28.78 7.21 -15.72
CA LEU A 679 28.26 8.40 -15.04
C LEU A 679 28.87 9.66 -15.64
N VAL A 680 28.03 10.67 -15.88
CA VAL A 680 28.40 11.98 -16.43
C VAL A 680 27.84 13.06 -15.52
N VAL A 681 28.71 13.96 -15.05
CA VAL A 681 28.26 15.08 -14.24
C VAL A 681 27.96 16.28 -15.14
N VAL A 682 26.71 16.74 -15.06
CA VAL A 682 26.15 17.84 -15.84
C VAL A 682 25.92 19.03 -14.93
N VAL A 683 26.33 20.20 -15.40
CA VAL A 683 26.07 21.48 -14.77
C VAL A 683 24.64 21.92 -15.09
N GLU A 684 23.81 22.17 -14.08
CA GLU A 684 22.38 22.47 -14.26
C GLU A 684 22.06 23.97 -14.45
N ARG A 685 23.05 24.86 -14.24
CA ARG A 685 22.86 26.32 -14.30
C ARG A 685 23.96 27.00 -15.12
N GLU A 686 23.58 27.99 -15.92
CA GLU A 686 24.55 28.93 -16.49
C GLU A 686 24.80 30.09 -15.51
N ILE A 687 26.07 30.45 -15.32
CA ILE A 687 26.50 31.48 -14.37
C ILE A 687 27.08 32.69 -15.10
N SER A 688 26.95 33.87 -14.47
CA SER A 688 27.50 35.14 -14.95
C SER A 688 29.03 35.21 -14.76
N ASP A 689 29.69 36.10 -15.50
CA ASP A 689 31.14 36.28 -15.38
C ASP A 689 31.56 36.86 -14.01
N THR A 690 30.69 37.64 -13.39
CA THR A 690 30.89 38.15 -12.01
C THR A 690 30.83 37.00 -11.00
N GLU A 691 29.84 36.11 -11.08
CA GLU A 691 29.76 34.92 -10.23
C GLU A 691 30.97 34.00 -10.42
N ARG A 692 31.44 33.80 -11.67
CA ARG A 692 32.66 33.04 -11.95
C ARG A 692 33.88 33.61 -11.22
N SER A 693 34.06 34.93 -11.32
CA SER A 693 35.18 35.64 -10.68
C SER A 693 35.15 35.52 -9.16
N LEU A 694 33.98 35.73 -8.55
CA LEU A 694 33.78 35.59 -7.11
C LEU A 694 34.00 34.16 -6.64
N MET A 695 33.49 33.17 -7.37
CA MET A 695 33.69 31.74 -7.06
C MET A 695 35.18 31.34 -7.08
N LEU A 696 35.95 31.83 -8.05
CA LEU A 696 37.39 31.61 -8.11
C LEU A 696 38.11 32.28 -6.94
N THR A 697 37.70 33.50 -6.58
CA THR A 697 38.26 34.23 -5.44
C THR A 697 38.00 33.49 -4.12
N LEU A 698 36.78 32.94 -3.95
CA LEU A 698 36.43 32.11 -2.80
C LEU A 698 37.31 30.87 -2.72
N PHE A 699 37.51 30.17 -3.83
CA PHE A 699 38.37 28.99 -3.91
C PHE A 699 39.82 29.28 -3.57
N GLN A 700 40.39 30.36 -4.12
CA GLN A 700 41.77 30.76 -3.84
C GLN A 700 41.97 31.15 -2.37
N LYS A 701 41.02 31.88 -1.78
CA LYS A 701 41.06 32.21 -0.34
C LYS A 701 40.93 30.97 0.54
N TYR A 702 40.06 30.03 0.16
CA TYR A 702 39.95 28.74 0.83
C TYR A 702 41.28 27.96 0.80
N GLN A 703 41.96 27.90 -0.35
CA GLN A 703 43.25 27.24 -0.46
C GLN A 703 44.31 27.87 0.45
N ILE A 704 44.36 29.20 0.55
CA ILE A 704 45.26 29.91 1.46
C ILE A 704 44.94 29.57 2.91
N PHE A 705 43.65 29.61 3.27
CA PHE A 705 43.17 29.24 4.60
C PHE A 705 43.61 27.82 4.97
N TYR A 706 43.29 26.84 4.11
CA TYR A 706 43.62 25.43 4.29
C TYR A 706 45.14 25.15 4.35
N GLY A 707 45.91 25.80 3.46
CA GLY A 707 47.36 25.68 3.41
C GLY A 707 48.07 26.28 4.63
N SER A 708 47.55 27.39 5.17
CA SER A 708 48.11 28.03 6.37
C SER A 708 47.96 27.15 7.61
N THR A 709 46.81 26.50 7.77
CA THR A 709 46.52 25.58 8.89
C THR A 709 47.25 24.24 8.78
N ALA A 710 47.52 23.75 7.56
CA ALA A 710 48.31 22.54 7.36
C ALA A 710 49.80 22.73 7.75
N SER A 711 50.32 23.96 7.68
CA SER A 711 51.71 24.27 8.06
C SER A 711 51.92 24.42 9.58
N SER A 712 50.86 24.67 10.36
CA SER A 712 50.91 24.88 11.82
C SER A 712 50.74 23.60 12.66
N LEU A 713 50.68 22.42 12.04
CA LEU A 713 50.46 21.12 12.70
C LEU A 713 51.59 20.62 13.62
N LEU A 714 52.62 21.43 13.90
CA LEU A 714 53.70 21.06 14.81
C LEU A 714 53.45 21.44 16.28
N THR A 715 52.41 22.22 16.61
CA THR A 715 52.09 22.56 18.02
C THR A 715 50.59 22.80 18.24
N SER A 716 49.92 21.83 18.89
CA SER A 716 48.65 21.86 19.65
C SER A 716 47.41 22.65 19.14
N GLU A 717 46.27 21.92 19.09
CA GLU A 717 44.87 22.33 19.35
C GLU A 717 44.06 23.18 18.33
N THR A 718 44.55 23.48 17.12
CA THR A 718 43.69 24.11 16.09
C THR A 718 43.60 23.26 14.82
N ALA A 719 42.95 22.10 14.92
CA ALA A 719 42.55 21.32 13.75
C ALA A 719 41.37 22.02 13.04
N VAL A 720 41.46 22.20 11.72
CA VAL A 720 40.32 22.64 10.90
C VAL A 720 39.19 21.63 11.09
N SER A 721 37.97 22.11 11.32
CA SER A 721 36.81 21.21 11.43
C SER A 721 36.67 20.37 10.15
N THR A 722 36.49 19.06 10.30
CA THR A 722 36.36 18.09 9.19
C THR A 722 35.19 18.43 8.25
N THR A 723 34.17 19.13 8.75
CA THR A 723 33.06 19.72 7.99
C THR A 723 33.53 20.81 7.00
N VAL A 724 34.44 21.70 7.41
CA VAL A 724 35.02 22.75 6.55
C VAL A 724 35.92 22.15 5.47
N GLU A 725 36.62 21.06 5.78
CA GLU A 725 37.35 20.28 4.77
C GLU A 725 36.38 19.72 3.71
N LEU A 726 35.27 19.13 4.15
CA LEU A 726 34.24 18.59 3.25
C LEU A 726 33.57 19.64 2.37
N LEU A 727 33.24 20.80 2.93
CA LEU A 727 32.71 21.93 2.16
C LEU A 727 33.73 22.45 1.13
N GLY A 728 35.02 22.41 1.46
CA GLY A 728 36.09 22.74 0.53
C GLY A 728 36.27 21.75 -0.61
N VAL A 729 36.18 20.44 -0.33
CA VAL A 729 36.18 19.41 -1.39
C VAL A 729 34.95 19.59 -2.28
N LYS A 730 33.79 19.91 -1.70
CA LYS A 730 32.59 20.22 -2.48
C LYS A 730 32.76 21.47 -3.36
N LEU A 731 33.34 22.53 -2.81
CA LEU A 731 33.68 23.73 -3.56
C LEU A 731 34.61 23.42 -4.74
N THR A 732 35.57 22.52 -4.55
CA THR A 732 36.49 22.07 -5.60
C THR A 732 35.73 21.46 -6.79
N ALA A 733 34.75 20.58 -6.54
CA ALA A 733 33.94 20.01 -7.61
C ALA A 733 33.12 21.08 -8.36
N VAL A 734 32.51 22.02 -7.63
CA VAL A 734 31.74 23.14 -8.21
C VAL A 734 32.63 24.02 -9.09
N VAL A 735 33.83 24.37 -8.62
CA VAL A 735 34.79 25.19 -9.38
C VAL A 735 35.23 24.48 -10.65
N VAL A 736 35.50 23.17 -10.59
CA VAL A 736 35.84 22.35 -11.77
C VAL A 736 34.65 22.26 -12.74
N GLY A 737 33.42 22.18 -12.25
CA GLY A 737 32.23 22.16 -13.10
C GLY A 737 31.98 23.50 -13.82
N TYR A 738 31.97 24.60 -13.06
CA TYR A 738 31.47 25.90 -13.49
C TYR A 738 32.56 26.88 -13.99
N CYS A 739 33.78 26.79 -13.45
CA CYS A 739 34.87 27.76 -13.69
C CYS A 739 36.08 27.17 -14.45
N ARG A 740 35.96 25.97 -15.03
CA ARG A 740 37.05 25.23 -15.71
C ARG A 740 37.91 26.00 -16.72
N ARG A 741 37.34 27.01 -17.39
CA ARG A 741 38.05 27.79 -18.43
C ARG A 741 38.98 28.86 -17.84
N ASN A 742 38.82 29.19 -16.58
CA ASN A 742 39.45 30.33 -15.92
C ASN A 742 40.49 29.91 -14.86
N LEU A 743 40.65 28.61 -14.61
CA LEU A 743 41.62 28.05 -13.65
C LEU A 743 43.06 28.15 -14.18
N GLN A 744 43.96 28.57 -13.30
CA GLN A 744 45.40 28.63 -13.56
C GLN A 744 46.07 27.28 -13.25
N GLU A 745 47.34 27.10 -13.65
CA GLU A 745 48.11 25.86 -13.43
C GLU A 745 48.24 25.50 -11.93
N ASN A 746 48.47 26.49 -11.07
CA ASN A 746 48.52 26.28 -9.62
C ASN A 746 47.17 25.84 -9.03
N ASP A 747 46.06 26.35 -9.58
CA ASP A 747 44.72 25.95 -9.15
C ASP A 747 44.48 24.48 -9.49
N TRP A 748 44.87 24.04 -10.68
CA TRP A 748 44.79 22.63 -11.10
C TRP A 748 45.65 21.72 -10.22
N HIS A 749 46.89 22.09 -9.89
CA HIS A 749 47.71 21.31 -8.97
C HIS A 749 47.05 21.11 -7.60
N SER A 750 46.40 22.14 -7.06
CA SER A 750 45.68 22.06 -5.78
C SER A 750 44.45 21.16 -5.89
N VAL A 751 43.69 21.22 -6.99
CA VAL A 751 42.54 20.33 -7.27
C VAL A 751 42.99 18.86 -7.26
N PHE A 752 43.99 18.51 -8.07
CA PHE A 752 44.46 17.12 -8.17
C PHE A 752 45.01 16.60 -6.85
N ARG A 753 45.75 17.44 -6.10
CA ARG A 753 46.27 17.08 -4.77
C ARG A 753 45.14 16.79 -3.79
N MET A 754 44.10 17.63 -3.76
CA MET A 754 42.95 17.46 -2.87
C MET A 754 42.19 16.17 -3.20
N VAL A 755 41.85 15.97 -4.48
CA VAL A 755 41.13 14.78 -4.95
C VAL A 755 41.91 13.51 -4.64
N PHE A 756 43.22 13.49 -4.91
CA PHE A 756 44.09 12.35 -4.61
C PHE A 756 44.10 12.02 -3.13
N LYS A 757 44.29 13.04 -2.27
CA LYS A 757 44.31 12.87 -0.81
C LYS A 757 43.01 12.23 -0.31
N CYS A 758 41.85 12.74 -0.73
CA CYS A 758 40.56 12.23 -0.28
C CYS A 758 40.32 10.78 -0.71
N ILE A 759 40.67 10.43 -1.96
CA ILE A 759 40.56 9.05 -2.45
C ILE A 759 41.49 8.15 -1.66
N GLU A 760 42.77 8.50 -1.52
CA GLU A 760 43.77 7.69 -0.81
C GLU A 760 43.41 7.48 0.66
N SER A 761 42.89 8.50 1.34
CA SER A 761 42.40 8.38 2.72
C SER A 761 41.25 7.37 2.84
N SER A 762 40.33 7.31 1.86
CA SER A 762 39.27 6.30 1.85
C SER A 762 39.79 4.89 1.55
N VAL A 763 40.84 4.76 0.73
CA VAL A 763 41.49 3.48 0.46
C VAL A 763 42.10 2.94 1.74
N LEU A 764 42.89 3.77 2.43
CA LEU A 764 43.52 3.39 3.70
C LEU A 764 42.48 2.98 4.75
N LEU A 765 41.35 3.69 4.84
CA LEU A 765 40.27 3.36 5.77
C LEU A 765 39.66 1.98 5.50
N VAL A 766 39.37 1.67 4.23
CA VAL A 766 38.80 0.37 3.84
C VAL A 766 39.86 -0.73 3.93
N GLU A 767 41.13 -0.42 3.66
CA GLU A 767 42.23 -1.37 3.83
C GLU A 767 42.43 -1.73 5.31
N GLU A 768 42.46 -0.73 6.21
CA GLU A 768 42.51 -0.94 7.67
C GLU A 768 41.30 -1.72 8.18
N MET A 769 40.10 -1.43 7.66
CA MET A 769 38.90 -2.22 7.95
C MET A 769 39.06 -3.68 7.49
N THR A 770 39.62 -3.91 6.29
CA THR A 770 39.86 -5.25 5.75
C THR A 770 40.84 -6.03 6.61
N ASP A 771 41.93 -5.39 7.06
CA ASP A 771 42.90 -5.98 7.98
C ASP A 771 42.25 -6.31 9.33
N GLY A 772 41.47 -5.40 9.90
CA GLY A 772 40.73 -5.63 11.15
C GLY A 772 39.74 -6.79 11.05
N ILE A 773 39.05 -6.92 9.91
CA ILE A 773 38.17 -8.05 9.61
C ILE A 773 38.98 -9.34 9.50
N ASN A 774 40.08 -9.33 8.74
CA ASN A 774 40.96 -10.48 8.54
C ASN A 774 41.54 -10.98 9.88
N ASP A 775 42.02 -10.07 10.73
CA ASP A 775 42.53 -10.37 12.07
C ASP A 775 41.46 -10.95 13.01
N ALA A 776 40.21 -10.46 12.92
CA ALA A 776 39.10 -10.99 13.69
C ALA A 776 38.77 -12.44 13.28
N THR A 777 38.84 -12.76 11.98
CA THR A 777 38.71 -14.14 11.47
C THR A 777 39.84 -15.06 11.89
N ILE A 778 41.09 -14.59 11.84
CA ILE A 778 42.26 -15.43 12.16
C ILE A 778 42.29 -15.77 13.66
N ASN A 779 41.93 -14.82 14.52
CA ASN A 779 41.96 -14.96 15.97
C ASN A 779 40.61 -15.41 16.59
N GLN A 780 39.72 -16.00 15.79
CA GLN A 780 38.36 -16.36 16.24
C GLN A 780 38.35 -17.48 17.30
N VAL A 781 37.55 -17.30 18.35
CA VAL A 781 37.26 -18.34 19.37
C VAL A 781 35.90 -19.02 19.10
N SER A 782 34.91 -18.30 18.59
CA SER A 782 33.60 -18.79 18.11
C SER A 782 33.07 -17.90 16.95
N SER A 783 32.08 -18.37 16.18
CA SER A 783 31.46 -17.58 15.09
C SER A 783 30.67 -16.38 15.60
N GLU A 784 30.10 -16.44 16.81
CA GLU A 784 29.37 -15.32 17.43
C GLU A 784 30.33 -14.19 17.87
N ASP A 785 31.49 -14.53 18.45
CA ASP A 785 32.52 -13.56 18.86
C ASP A 785 33.13 -12.84 17.64
N ALA A 786 33.31 -13.55 16.52
CA ALA A 786 33.72 -12.94 15.26
C ALA A 786 32.67 -11.93 14.75
N LEU A 787 31.37 -12.27 14.81
CA LEU A 787 30.30 -11.38 14.34
C LEU A 787 30.21 -10.08 15.15
N GLU A 788 30.37 -10.12 16.47
CA GLU A 788 30.37 -8.92 17.31
C GLU A 788 31.59 -8.02 17.02
N LYS A 789 32.78 -8.61 16.89
CA LYS A 789 33.99 -7.87 16.52
C LYS A 789 33.87 -7.24 15.14
N LEU A 790 33.29 -7.94 14.16
CA LEU A 790 33.02 -7.39 12.82
C LEU A 790 32.06 -6.20 12.87
N LYS A 791 30.96 -6.31 13.63
CA LYS A 791 30.02 -5.19 13.83
C LYS A 791 30.71 -3.99 14.47
N LEU A 792 31.64 -4.20 15.41
CA LEU A 792 32.41 -3.14 16.03
C LEU A 792 33.34 -2.45 15.02
N VAL A 793 34.13 -3.21 14.26
CA VAL A 793 35.09 -2.69 13.26
C VAL A 793 34.36 -1.86 12.18
N VAL A 794 33.25 -2.38 11.66
CA VAL A 794 32.42 -1.67 10.68
C VAL A 794 31.75 -0.44 11.32
N GLY A 795 31.33 -0.55 12.57
CA GLY A 795 30.74 0.55 13.34
C GLY A 795 31.71 1.70 13.64
N THR A 796 33.01 1.42 13.77
CA THR A 796 34.06 2.42 14.03
C THR A 796 34.58 3.12 12.77
N THR A 797 34.13 2.71 11.57
CA THR A 797 34.57 3.30 10.30
C THR A 797 34.20 4.78 10.22
N ASP A 798 35.17 5.65 9.93
CA ASP A 798 34.96 7.09 9.84
C ASP A 798 34.05 7.47 8.67
N LYS A 799 32.81 7.83 9.00
CA LYS A 799 31.76 8.24 8.06
C LYS A 799 32.15 9.47 7.23
N LEU A 800 32.95 10.38 7.79
CA LEU A 800 33.31 11.63 7.13
C LEU A 800 34.32 11.43 6.01
N THR A 801 35.27 10.50 6.18
CA THR A 801 36.26 10.15 5.14
C THR A 801 35.60 9.61 3.87
N LEU A 802 34.56 8.79 3.98
CA LEU A 802 33.81 8.30 2.81
C LEU A 802 33.05 9.43 2.10
N ASN A 803 32.45 10.37 2.84
CA ASN A 803 31.76 11.53 2.27
C ASN A 803 32.73 12.50 1.55
N LEU A 804 33.95 12.66 2.07
CA LEU A 804 35.04 13.41 1.43
C LEU A 804 35.44 12.75 0.10
N ALA A 805 35.64 11.43 0.12
CA ALA A 805 35.99 10.67 -1.06
C ALA A 805 34.86 10.67 -2.11
N GLU A 806 33.59 10.58 -1.70
CA GLU A 806 32.44 10.74 -2.60
C GLU A 806 32.52 12.06 -3.38
N SER A 807 32.71 13.18 -2.66
CA SER A 807 32.82 14.51 -3.28
C SER A 807 34.03 14.62 -4.22
N ALA A 808 35.13 13.94 -3.89
CA ALA A 808 36.32 13.86 -4.73
C ALA A 808 36.08 13.00 -5.99
N LEU A 809 35.36 11.89 -5.90
CA LEU A 809 34.99 11.04 -7.04
C LEU A 809 34.08 11.79 -8.02
N VAL A 810 33.15 12.63 -7.55
CA VAL A 810 32.36 13.52 -8.40
C VAL A 810 33.26 14.47 -9.21
N THR A 811 34.26 15.06 -8.55
CA THR A 811 35.27 15.90 -9.21
C THR A 811 36.03 15.09 -10.26
N MET A 812 36.42 13.86 -9.95
CA MET A 812 37.14 12.98 -10.88
C MET A 812 36.27 12.57 -12.08
N CYS A 813 34.97 12.34 -11.89
CA CYS A 813 34.02 12.09 -12.98
C CYS A 813 33.99 13.29 -13.96
N HIS A 814 33.98 14.52 -13.44
CA HIS A 814 34.07 15.73 -14.27
C HIS A 814 35.35 15.77 -15.10
N LEU A 815 36.51 15.48 -14.50
CA LEU A 815 37.80 15.46 -15.20
C LEU A 815 37.84 14.43 -16.32
N ASN A 816 37.32 13.22 -16.08
CA ASN A 816 37.28 12.15 -17.08
C ASN A 816 36.25 12.43 -18.20
N HIS A 817 35.14 13.13 -17.91
CA HIS A 817 34.22 13.57 -18.94
C HIS A 817 34.86 14.61 -19.88
N LEU A 818 35.60 15.57 -19.32
CA LEU A 818 36.31 16.61 -20.09
C LEU A 818 37.32 16.02 -21.08
N CYS A 819 38.05 14.97 -20.69
CA CYS A 819 39.02 14.31 -21.56
C CYS A 819 38.39 13.59 -22.75
N ASN A 820 37.08 13.30 -22.72
CA ASN A 820 36.38 12.51 -23.72
C ASN A 820 35.57 13.34 -24.75
N ILE A 821 35.38 14.64 -24.53
CA ILE A 821 34.60 15.49 -25.45
C ILE A 821 35.47 15.84 -26.68
N GLN A 822 35.03 15.42 -27.88
CA GLN A 822 35.72 15.68 -29.16
C GLN A 822 35.85 17.17 -29.49
N GLU A 823 34.93 18.03 -29.03
CA GLU A 823 34.99 19.49 -29.26
C GLU A 823 36.07 20.21 -28.44
N ALA A 824 36.76 19.51 -27.52
CA ALA A 824 37.70 20.09 -26.57
C ALA A 824 39.19 19.99 -27.00
N GLU A 825 39.48 19.56 -28.23
CA GLU A 825 40.87 19.43 -28.72
C GLU A 825 41.66 20.75 -28.73
N ASN A 826 40.98 21.90 -28.66
CA ASN A 826 41.59 23.23 -28.72
C ASN A 826 41.68 23.99 -27.38
N SER A 827 41.28 23.41 -26.23
CA SER A 827 41.41 24.11 -24.94
C SER A 827 42.74 23.80 -24.24
N TRP A 828 43.49 24.85 -23.87
CA TRP A 828 44.77 24.74 -23.15
C TRP A 828 44.67 23.88 -21.88
N SER A 829 43.53 23.96 -21.17
CA SER A 829 43.24 23.13 -19.99
C SER A 829 43.17 21.62 -20.27
N VAL A 830 42.62 21.20 -21.41
CA VAL A 830 42.56 19.76 -21.78
C VAL A 830 43.94 19.23 -22.20
N GLN A 831 44.76 20.06 -22.83
CA GLN A 831 46.15 19.71 -23.13
C GLN A 831 47.00 19.59 -21.87
N LEU A 832 46.77 20.44 -20.86
CA LEU A 832 47.43 20.37 -19.56
C LEU A 832 47.03 19.10 -18.79
N ILE A 833 45.74 18.76 -18.76
CA ILE A 833 45.25 17.52 -18.10
C ILE A 833 45.78 16.25 -18.81
N ARG A 834 45.91 16.29 -20.15
CA ARG A 834 46.53 15.20 -20.94
C ARG A 834 48.06 15.18 -20.89
N SER A 835 48.70 16.17 -20.24
CA SER A 835 50.15 16.20 -20.08
C SER A 835 50.63 15.15 -19.06
N GLY A 836 51.88 14.70 -19.18
CA GLY A 836 52.39 13.48 -18.52
C GLY A 836 52.18 13.40 -17.01
N ASN A 837 52.37 14.50 -16.27
CA ASN A 837 52.29 14.47 -14.80
C ASN A 837 50.86 14.26 -14.28
N TYR A 838 49.85 14.81 -14.96
CA TYR A 838 48.44 14.68 -14.55
C TYR A 838 47.81 13.38 -15.04
N ALA A 839 48.24 12.88 -16.20
CA ALA A 839 47.87 11.54 -16.67
C ALA A 839 48.36 10.46 -15.70
N GLU A 840 49.62 10.54 -15.26
CA GLU A 840 50.17 9.62 -14.25
C GLU A 840 49.42 9.71 -12.91
N SER A 841 49.06 10.93 -12.49
CA SER A 841 48.27 11.12 -11.27
C SER A 841 46.86 10.53 -11.38
N ASN A 842 46.22 10.63 -12.55
CA ASN A 842 44.90 10.03 -12.79
C ASN A 842 44.98 8.50 -12.80
N ASP A 843 46.02 7.94 -13.40
CA ASP A 843 46.25 6.50 -13.42
C ASP A 843 46.42 5.95 -11.98
N LYS A 844 47.19 6.66 -11.13
CA LYS A 844 47.32 6.33 -9.70
C LYS A 844 46.00 6.45 -8.93
N MET A 845 45.17 7.45 -9.22
CA MET A 845 43.83 7.56 -8.61
C MET A 845 42.94 6.37 -8.98
N VAL A 846 42.92 5.98 -10.26
CA VAL A 846 42.15 4.81 -10.72
C VAL A 846 42.69 3.51 -10.10
N GLU A 847 43.99 3.38 -9.91
CA GLU A 847 44.61 2.27 -9.17
C GLU A 847 44.10 2.21 -7.73
N SER A 848 44.13 3.33 -6.99
CA SER A 848 43.60 3.41 -5.64
C SER A 848 42.11 3.06 -5.57
N ILE A 849 41.29 3.51 -6.53
CA ILE A 849 39.87 3.14 -6.59
C ILE A 849 39.66 1.64 -6.84
N LEU A 850 40.52 1.02 -7.67
CA LEU A 850 40.48 -0.44 -7.85
C LEU A 850 40.86 -1.17 -6.58
N ARG A 851 41.89 -0.73 -5.84
CA ARG A 851 42.26 -1.31 -4.54
C ARG A 851 41.12 -1.19 -3.53
N LEU A 852 40.51 -0.01 -3.42
CA LEU A 852 39.33 0.24 -2.58
C LEU A 852 38.20 -0.76 -2.86
N PHE A 853 37.87 -0.94 -4.14
CA PHE A 853 36.83 -1.88 -4.57
C PHE A 853 37.19 -3.34 -4.26
N LEU A 854 38.43 -3.75 -4.54
CA LEU A 854 38.90 -5.11 -4.26
C LEU A 854 38.95 -5.40 -2.75
N ALA A 855 39.48 -4.49 -1.94
CA ALA A 855 39.54 -4.59 -0.48
C ALA A 855 38.14 -4.75 0.14
N SER A 856 37.15 -3.99 -0.33
CA SER A 856 35.76 -4.14 0.12
C SER A 856 35.14 -5.50 -0.26
N GLY A 857 35.46 -6.01 -1.45
CA GLY A 857 35.01 -7.35 -1.86
C GLY A 857 35.67 -8.45 -1.04
N VAL A 858 36.98 -8.36 -0.82
CA VAL A 858 37.73 -9.33 -0.01
C VAL A 858 37.24 -9.30 1.44
N SER A 859 36.97 -8.12 2.02
CA SER A 859 36.33 -7.98 3.33
C SER A 859 35.05 -8.81 3.45
N GLU A 860 34.17 -8.75 2.45
CA GLU A 860 32.95 -9.54 2.43
C GLU A 860 33.20 -11.03 2.23
N ALA A 861 34.18 -11.42 1.41
CA ALA A 861 34.58 -12.83 1.24
C ALA A 861 35.14 -13.45 2.53
N ILE A 862 35.92 -12.67 3.28
CA ILE A 862 36.43 -13.04 4.60
C ILE A 862 35.25 -13.17 5.56
N ALA A 863 34.37 -12.18 5.65
CA ALA A 863 33.20 -12.21 6.52
C ALA A 863 32.25 -13.37 6.20
N LYS A 864 32.04 -13.68 4.90
CA LYS A 864 31.22 -14.82 4.44
C LYS A 864 31.77 -16.16 4.91
N SER A 865 33.08 -16.27 5.13
CA SER A 865 33.68 -17.49 5.68
C SER A 865 33.33 -17.73 7.16
N CYS A 866 32.89 -16.70 7.89
CA CYS A 866 32.35 -16.82 9.25
C CYS A 866 30.86 -17.19 9.23
N SER A 867 30.04 -16.37 8.57
CA SER A 867 28.58 -16.55 8.47
C SER A 867 27.97 -15.68 7.36
N GLU A 868 26.78 -16.05 6.88
CA GLU A 868 25.99 -15.22 5.95
C GLU A 868 25.57 -13.89 6.58
N GLU A 869 25.31 -13.89 7.89
CA GLU A 869 25.00 -12.66 8.65
C GLU A 869 26.20 -11.69 8.66
N ALA A 870 27.43 -12.20 8.81
CA ALA A 870 28.64 -11.39 8.76
C ALA A 870 28.86 -10.78 7.36
N SER A 871 28.61 -11.54 6.29
CA SER A 871 28.60 -11.01 4.92
C SER A 871 27.55 -9.91 4.75
N SER A 872 26.35 -10.10 5.31
CA SER A 872 25.25 -9.11 5.29
C SER A 872 25.60 -7.80 6.00
N VAL A 873 26.43 -7.82 7.06
CA VAL A 873 26.92 -6.60 7.72
C VAL A 873 27.76 -5.75 6.75
N ILE A 874 28.66 -6.37 5.97
CA ILE A 874 29.47 -5.67 4.96
C ILE A 874 28.60 -5.21 3.77
N GLY A 875 27.65 -6.04 3.33
CA GLY A 875 26.67 -5.65 2.31
C GLY A 875 25.84 -4.43 2.73
N SER A 876 25.41 -4.39 3.98
CA SER A 876 24.64 -3.29 4.59
C SER A 876 25.46 -2.01 4.73
N SER A 877 26.75 -2.12 5.08
CA SER A 877 27.63 -0.94 5.16
C SER A 877 27.83 -0.29 3.80
N ARG A 878 27.90 -1.07 2.71
CA ARG A 878 27.92 -0.53 1.35
C ARG A 878 26.60 0.13 0.96
N HIS A 879 25.46 -0.45 1.34
CA HIS A 879 24.15 0.15 1.09
C HIS A 879 23.97 1.51 1.80
N ALA A 880 24.58 1.67 2.98
CA ALA A 880 24.58 2.95 3.69
C ALA A 880 25.25 4.09 2.89
N TYR A 881 26.18 3.76 1.98
CA TYR A 881 26.89 4.69 1.09
C TYR A 881 26.71 4.31 -0.39
N LEU A 882 25.46 4.00 -0.79
CA LEU A 882 25.13 3.53 -2.14
C LEU A 882 25.77 4.39 -3.24
N HIS A 883 25.59 5.71 -3.18
CA HIS A 883 26.06 6.61 -4.23
C HIS A 883 27.59 6.64 -4.37
N PHE A 884 28.32 6.64 -3.26
CA PHE A 884 29.77 6.50 -3.25
C PHE A 884 30.22 5.24 -4.00
N TRP A 885 29.59 4.10 -3.72
CA TRP A 885 29.94 2.84 -4.39
C TRP A 885 29.53 2.79 -5.87
N GLU A 886 28.46 3.48 -6.27
CA GLU A 886 28.11 3.66 -7.68
C GLU A 886 29.15 4.48 -8.43
N LEU A 887 29.68 5.54 -7.80
CA LEU A 887 30.78 6.33 -8.35
C LEU A 887 32.05 5.49 -8.50
N VAL A 888 32.42 4.73 -7.46
CA VAL A 888 33.55 3.77 -7.50
C VAL A 888 33.39 2.81 -8.68
N ALA A 889 32.24 2.17 -8.83
CA ALA A 889 31.95 1.21 -9.90
C ALA A 889 32.16 1.81 -11.30
N SER A 890 31.84 3.09 -11.48
CA SER A 890 31.91 3.76 -12.78
C SER A 890 33.33 3.89 -13.35
N PHE A 891 34.35 3.88 -12.49
CA PHE A 891 35.77 3.99 -12.90
C PHE A 891 36.41 2.64 -13.23
N ILE A 892 35.85 1.55 -12.71
CA ILE A 892 36.45 0.21 -12.78
C ILE A 892 36.40 -0.37 -14.20
N LYS A 893 35.25 -0.27 -14.86
CA LYS A 893 35.01 -0.92 -16.16
C LYS A 893 35.99 -0.46 -17.25
N ASN A 894 36.40 0.81 -17.21
CA ASN A 894 37.27 1.41 -18.23
C ASN A 894 38.75 1.43 -17.82
N ALA A 895 39.12 0.79 -16.71
CA ALA A 895 40.48 0.83 -16.22
C ALA A 895 41.47 0.14 -17.20
N PRO A 896 42.57 0.83 -17.59
CA PRO A 896 43.64 0.26 -18.39
C PRO A 896 44.19 -1.07 -17.82
N LEU A 897 44.64 -1.96 -18.71
CA LEU A 897 45.16 -3.28 -18.32
C LEU A 897 46.34 -3.19 -17.33
N GLN A 898 47.24 -2.22 -17.51
CA GLN A 898 48.41 -2.06 -16.65
C GLN A 898 48.01 -1.70 -15.21
N ILE A 899 47.02 -0.82 -15.07
CA ILE A 899 46.51 -0.39 -13.77
C ILE A 899 45.78 -1.54 -13.07
N ARG A 900 44.99 -2.33 -13.82
CA ARG A 900 44.35 -3.54 -13.27
C ARG A 900 45.36 -4.58 -12.79
N LYS A 901 46.51 -4.70 -13.46
CA LYS A 901 47.61 -5.58 -13.01
C LYS A 901 48.28 -5.04 -11.74
N SER A 902 48.63 -3.76 -11.71
CA SER A 902 49.26 -3.11 -10.54
C SER A 902 48.40 -3.22 -9.29
N ALA A 903 47.10 -2.96 -9.41
CA ALA A 903 46.16 -3.11 -8.30
C ALA A 903 46.05 -4.58 -7.83
N LEU A 904 46.03 -5.56 -8.74
CA LEU A 904 46.01 -6.98 -8.37
C LEU A 904 47.30 -7.41 -7.67
N GLU A 905 48.47 -7.03 -8.22
CA GLU A 905 49.78 -7.32 -7.61
C GLU A 905 49.88 -6.73 -6.20
N SER A 906 49.36 -5.51 -6.00
CA SER A 906 49.27 -4.89 -4.67
C SER A 906 48.42 -5.70 -3.69
N MET A 907 47.27 -6.21 -4.14
CA MET A 907 46.38 -7.04 -3.32
C MET A 907 46.99 -8.43 -3.02
N GLU A 908 47.73 -9.02 -3.95
CA GLU A 908 48.37 -10.34 -3.76
C GLU A 908 49.53 -10.28 -2.75
N LEU A 909 50.25 -9.16 -2.69
CA LEU A 909 51.33 -8.95 -1.72
C LEU A 909 50.85 -8.80 -0.27
N TRP A 910 49.55 -8.57 -0.06
CA TRP A 910 48.96 -8.28 1.24
C TRP A 910 48.79 -9.52 2.13
N GLY A 911 48.70 -10.73 1.54
CA GLY A 911 48.67 -11.98 2.32
C GLY A 911 47.36 -12.25 3.07
N LEU A 912 46.23 -11.72 2.60
CA LEU A 912 44.90 -11.94 3.19
C LEU A 912 44.43 -13.40 3.06
N THR A 913 43.49 -13.81 3.92
CA THR A 913 42.95 -15.19 3.95
C THR A 913 42.15 -15.57 2.69
N LYS A 914 41.58 -14.58 1.99
CA LYS A 914 40.85 -14.72 0.73
C LYS A 914 41.49 -13.88 -0.36
N ASP A 915 41.44 -14.38 -1.60
CA ASP A 915 42.01 -13.68 -2.75
C ASP A 915 41.03 -12.66 -3.36
N SER A 916 41.56 -11.77 -4.20
CA SER A 916 40.78 -10.75 -4.91
C SER A 916 39.64 -11.36 -5.75
N VAL A 917 39.83 -12.56 -6.29
CA VAL A 917 38.80 -13.27 -7.07
C VAL A 917 37.63 -13.71 -6.18
N SER A 918 37.89 -14.25 -4.98
CA SER A 918 36.84 -14.55 -4.00
C SER A 918 36.09 -13.26 -3.62
N GLY A 919 36.82 -12.14 -3.48
CA GLY A 919 36.20 -10.83 -3.25
C GLY A 919 35.25 -10.38 -4.36
N LEU A 920 35.63 -10.59 -5.63
CA LEU A 920 34.76 -10.30 -6.78
C LEU A 920 33.49 -11.16 -6.77
N TYR A 921 33.59 -12.44 -6.38
CA TYR A 921 32.41 -13.32 -6.25
C TYR A 921 31.49 -12.88 -5.11
N SER A 922 32.05 -12.45 -3.98
CA SER A 922 31.25 -11.91 -2.87
C SER A 922 30.47 -10.65 -3.26
N ILE A 923 31.07 -9.75 -4.03
CA ILE A 923 30.36 -8.57 -4.58
C ILE A 923 29.26 -9.00 -5.55
N LEU A 924 29.56 -9.97 -6.42
CA LEU A 924 28.62 -10.44 -7.45
C LEU A 924 27.38 -11.10 -6.83
N PHE A 925 27.57 -11.91 -5.79
CA PHE A 925 26.53 -12.70 -5.11
C PHE A 925 26.27 -12.21 -3.68
N SER A 926 26.32 -10.89 -3.47
CA SER A 926 26.10 -10.27 -2.16
C SER A 926 24.66 -10.42 -1.69
N SER A 927 24.47 -10.61 -0.39
CA SER A 927 23.15 -10.64 0.25
C SER A 927 22.42 -9.28 0.21
N GLN A 928 23.12 -8.20 -0.12
CA GLN A 928 22.52 -6.95 -0.54
C GLN A 928 23.20 -6.50 -1.84
N PRO A 929 22.60 -6.73 -3.01
CA PRO A 929 23.26 -6.47 -4.29
C PRO A 929 23.13 -5.00 -4.71
N ILE A 930 24.28 -4.35 -4.99
CA ILE A 930 24.34 -3.06 -5.69
C ILE A 930 24.61 -3.34 -7.17
N PHE A 931 23.63 -3.05 -8.03
CA PHE A 931 23.69 -3.37 -9.48
C PHE A 931 24.98 -2.87 -10.16
N HIS A 932 25.39 -1.63 -9.85
CA HIS A 932 26.61 -1.02 -10.41
C HIS A 932 27.88 -1.80 -10.02
N LEU A 933 27.99 -2.24 -8.77
CA LEU A 933 29.13 -3.04 -8.29
C LEU A 933 29.10 -4.45 -8.88
N GLN A 934 27.92 -5.09 -8.97
CA GLN A 934 27.78 -6.41 -9.59
C GLN A 934 28.23 -6.38 -11.05
N LEU A 935 27.84 -5.34 -11.81
CA LEU A 935 28.28 -5.17 -13.20
C LEU A 935 29.79 -4.96 -13.29
N ALA A 936 30.38 -4.19 -12.38
CA ALA A 936 31.83 -3.98 -12.32
C ALA A 936 32.57 -5.29 -11.99
N ALA A 937 32.10 -6.06 -11.00
CA ALA A 937 32.66 -7.36 -10.63
C ALA A 937 32.56 -8.36 -11.78
N PHE A 938 31.38 -8.49 -12.40
CA PHE A 938 31.16 -9.33 -13.57
C PHE A 938 32.09 -8.95 -14.73
N SER A 939 32.23 -7.66 -15.02
CA SER A 939 33.13 -7.17 -16.07
C SER A 939 34.60 -7.46 -15.74
N LEU A 940 35.02 -7.35 -14.49
CA LEU A 940 36.39 -7.66 -14.08
C LEU A 940 36.69 -9.14 -14.20
N LEU A 941 35.79 -10.01 -13.72
CA LEU A 941 35.93 -11.47 -13.81
C LEU A 941 36.10 -11.95 -15.27
N LEU A 942 35.44 -11.31 -16.23
CA LEU A 942 35.58 -11.64 -17.67
C LEU A 942 36.79 -11.00 -18.36
N SER A 943 37.55 -10.16 -17.66
CA SER A 943 38.64 -9.38 -18.24
C SER A 943 40.01 -9.83 -17.73
N GLN A 944 41.07 -9.62 -18.51
CA GLN A 944 42.45 -9.86 -18.05
C GLN A 944 42.83 -8.86 -16.93
N PRO A 945 43.53 -9.25 -15.85
CA PRO A 945 44.12 -10.57 -15.59
C PRO A 945 43.19 -11.60 -14.92
N PHE A 946 42.06 -11.16 -14.34
CA PHE A 946 41.17 -12.00 -13.50
C PHE A 946 40.55 -13.18 -14.25
N CYS A 947 40.30 -13.06 -15.55
CA CYS A 947 39.68 -14.10 -16.37
C CYS A 947 40.43 -15.45 -16.38
N GLN A 948 41.74 -15.47 -16.08
CA GLN A 948 42.50 -16.71 -16.00
C GLN A 948 42.39 -17.39 -14.63
N LEU A 949 42.08 -16.63 -13.58
CA LEU A 949 42.05 -17.05 -12.17
C LEU A 949 40.63 -17.30 -11.63
N SER A 950 39.60 -16.93 -12.42
CA SER A 950 38.21 -16.86 -11.97
C SER A 950 37.49 -18.20 -11.85
N LEU A 951 37.85 -19.22 -12.64
CA LEU A 951 37.02 -20.44 -12.79
C LEU A 951 37.54 -21.66 -12.02
N VAL A 952 38.86 -21.85 -11.94
CA VAL A 952 39.46 -23.09 -11.43
C VAL A 952 40.15 -22.85 -10.10
N LYS A 953 39.88 -23.71 -9.12
CA LYS A 953 40.56 -23.69 -7.82
C LYS A 953 42.00 -24.20 -8.02
N ASN A 954 42.97 -23.29 -7.93
CA ASN A 954 44.44 -23.47 -8.05
C ASN A 954 45.04 -23.40 -9.47
N CYS A 955 45.44 -22.19 -9.86
CA CYS A 955 46.63 -21.95 -10.68
C CYS A 955 47.47 -20.90 -9.96
N SER A 956 48.12 -21.27 -8.85
CA SER A 956 49.18 -20.44 -8.29
C SER A 956 50.31 -20.35 -9.33
N MET A 957 50.63 -19.14 -9.75
CA MET A 957 51.84 -18.84 -10.51
C MET A 957 53.05 -19.10 -9.62
N GLY A 958 53.61 -20.31 -9.71
CA GLY A 958 54.73 -20.71 -8.87
C GLY A 958 55.34 -22.02 -9.33
N GLU A 959 55.68 -22.14 -10.61
CA GLU A 959 56.74 -23.01 -11.14
C GLU A 959 56.73 -22.93 -12.67
N ASN A 960 57.51 -21.99 -13.23
CA ASN A 960 58.30 -22.16 -14.45
C ASN A 960 58.85 -20.80 -14.92
N CYS A 961 60.09 -20.50 -14.51
CA CYS A 961 61.20 -20.08 -15.39
C CYS A 961 62.19 -19.14 -14.67
N SER A 962 63.14 -19.71 -13.92
CA SER A 962 64.52 -19.20 -13.90
C SER A 962 65.48 -20.28 -13.39
N SER A 963 66.40 -20.68 -14.26
CA SER A 963 67.58 -21.49 -13.97
C SER A 963 68.46 -20.89 -12.87
N VAL A 964 68.94 -21.69 -11.92
CA VAL A 964 70.34 -21.79 -11.44
C VAL A 964 70.42 -22.79 -10.27
N GLN A 965 71.52 -23.55 -10.26
CA GLN A 965 71.87 -24.69 -9.40
C GLN A 965 71.86 -24.41 -7.88
N GLN A 966 71.42 -25.37 -7.06
CA GLN A 966 72.24 -25.97 -5.99
C GLN A 966 71.58 -27.19 -5.31
N SER A 967 72.25 -28.34 -5.50
CA SER A 967 72.40 -29.55 -4.68
C SER A 967 71.65 -29.75 -3.35
N GLY A 968 71.12 -30.97 -3.16
CA GLY A 968 71.37 -31.74 -1.92
C GLY A 968 70.23 -32.61 -1.34
N ILE A 969 70.18 -33.89 -1.75
CA ILE A 969 69.90 -35.10 -0.92
C ILE A 969 68.59 -35.13 -0.10
N SER A 970 67.59 -35.92 -0.52
CA SER A 970 67.30 -37.29 0.00
C SER A 970 65.95 -37.88 -0.50
N GLN A 971 66.09 -39.01 -1.22
CA GLN A 971 65.34 -40.29 -1.12
C GLN A 971 63.85 -40.42 -1.52
N SER A 972 63.68 -41.11 -2.68
CA SER A 972 62.76 -42.23 -3.00
C SER A 972 61.26 -42.07 -2.73
N ALA A 973 60.40 -41.88 -3.73
CA ALA A 973 59.94 -42.85 -4.73
C ALA A 973 59.00 -43.95 -4.18
N GLU A 974 57.70 -43.66 -4.22
CA GLU A 974 56.66 -44.62 -4.59
C GLU A 974 55.74 -43.98 -5.63
N LEU A 975 55.76 -44.54 -6.84
CA LEU A 975 54.87 -44.25 -7.95
C LEU A 975 53.51 -44.92 -7.68
N MET A 976 52.45 -44.14 -7.59
CA MET A 976 51.07 -44.60 -7.82
C MET A 976 50.51 -43.91 -9.07
N PRO A 977 49.72 -44.62 -9.89
CA PRO A 977 49.32 -44.18 -11.22
C PRO A 977 48.25 -43.09 -11.15
N ASP A 978 48.28 -42.20 -12.14
CA ASP A 978 47.32 -41.13 -12.47
C ASP A 978 45.95 -41.29 -11.79
N SER A 979 45.74 -40.60 -10.67
CA SER A 979 44.39 -40.20 -10.31
C SER A 979 43.97 -39.14 -11.32
N GLU A 980 42.94 -39.42 -12.11
CA GLU A 980 42.24 -38.45 -12.94
C GLU A 980 42.05 -37.16 -12.12
N LYS A 981 42.81 -36.10 -12.43
CA LYS A 981 42.63 -34.79 -11.82
C LYS A 981 41.26 -34.28 -12.23
N LYS A 982 40.22 -34.61 -11.46
CA LYS A 982 38.91 -33.99 -11.57
C LYS A 982 39.09 -32.49 -11.37
N VAL A 983 38.76 -31.73 -12.39
CA VAL A 983 38.84 -30.27 -12.35
C VAL A 983 37.67 -29.78 -11.50
N HIS A 984 37.98 -29.13 -10.38
CA HIS A 984 36.99 -28.52 -9.51
C HIS A 984 36.80 -27.06 -9.86
N LEU A 985 35.57 -26.69 -10.19
CA LEU A 985 35.15 -25.29 -10.20
C LEU A 985 35.37 -24.70 -8.80
N ARG A 986 35.55 -23.38 -8.73
CA ARG A 986 35.53 -22.66 -7.44
C ARG A 986 34.23 -22.97 -6.68
N ASP A 987 34.36 -23.16 -5.37
CA ASP A 987 33.24 -23.55 -4.49
C ASP A 987 32.07 -22.54 -4.64
N GLU A 988 32.39 -21.25 -4.76
CA GLU A 988 31.43 -20.15 -4.93
C GLU A 988 30.56 -20.28 -6.20
N LEU A 989 31.08 -20.92 -7.25
CA LEU A 989 30.35 -21.18 -8.49
C LEU A 989 29.72 -22.58 -8.51
N SER A 990 30.37 -23.57 -7.90
CA SER A 990 29.88 -24.95 -7.86
C SER A 990 28.54 -25.02 -7.14
N ASP A 991 28.42 -24.38 -5.98
CA ASP A 991 27.19 -24.41 -5.17
C ASP A 991 25.98 -23.80 -5.90
N LEU A 992 26.20 -22.73 -6.68
CA LEU A 992 25.15 -22.06 -7.46
C LEU A 992 24.80 -22.83 -8.73
N ILE A 993 25.77 -23.38 -9.44
CA ILE A 993 25.52 -24.14 -10.69
C ILE A 993 24.82 -25.47 -10.38
N GLU A 994 25.10 -26.06 -9.21
CA GLU A 994 24.50 -27.32 -8.76
C GLU A 994 23.14 -27.14 -8.06
N PHE A 995 22.61 -25.91 -8.00
CA PHE A 995 21.32 -25.63 -7.37
C PHE A 995 20.16 -26.44 -8.01
N PRO A 996 19.30 -27.13 -7.22
CA PRO A 996 18.26 -28.00 -7.76
C PRO A 996 17.24 -27.25 -8.64
N THR A 997 17.17 -27.60 -9.93
CA THR A 997 16.24 -26.98 -10.88
C THR A 997 14.76 -27.12 -10.49
N SER A 998 14.40 -28.16 -9.72
CA SER A 998 13.04 -28.37 -9.21
C SER A 998 12.61 -27.39 -8.11
N GLU A 999 13.56 -26.83 -7.36
CA GLU A 999 13.28 -25.80 -6.35
C GLU A 999 13.26 -24.41 -6.99
N LEU A 1000 14.16 -24.16 -7.94
CA LEU A 1000 14.24 -22.90 -8.70
C LEU A 1000 13.01 -22.62 -9.59
N LEU A 1001 12.29 -23.67 -10.01
CA LEU A 1001 11.03 -23.52 -10.75
C LEU A 1001 9.83 -23.14 -9.84
N LYS A 1002 9.94 -23.35 -8.53
CA LYS A 1002 8.90 -22.98 -7.56
C LYS A 1002 9.04 -21.54 -7.07
N THR A 1003 10.22 -20.94 -7.23
CA THR A 1003 10.50 -19.56 -6.80
C THR A 1003 10.10 -18.55 -7.87
N ASP A 1004 9.72 -17.36 -7.42
CA ASP A 1004 9.38 -16.25 -8.31
C ASP A 1004 10.52 -15.92 -9.28
N LEU A 1005 10.17 -15.36 -10.44
CA LEU A 1005 11.14 -14.98 -11.48
C LEU A 1005 12.21 -13.97 -10.99
N THR A 1006 11.87 -13.18 -9.97
CA THR A 1006 12.73 -12.16 -9.36
C THR A 1006 13.34 -12.61 -8.04
N ALA A 1007 13.13 -13.88 -7.63
CA ALA A 1007 13.75 -14.42 -6.42
C ALA A 1007 15.28 -14.42 -6.57
N ARG A 1008 16.00 -14.06 -5.49
CA ARG A 1008 17.45 -13.90 -5.48
C ARG A 1008 18.19 -15.13 -5.97
N ASP A 1009 17.89 -16.29 -5.39
CA ASP A 1009 18.55 -17.56 -5.72
C ASP A 1009 18.44 -17.86 -7.22
N ARG A 1010 17.30 -17.51 -7.83
CA ARG A 1010 17.08 -17.68 -9.26
C ARG A 1010 17.95 -16.74 -10.09
N VAL A 1011 18.05 -15.48 -9.69
CA VAL A 1011 18.90 -14.47 -10.36
C VAL A 1011 20.38 -14.86 -10.25
N ASP A 1012 20.84 -15.29 -9.08
CA ASP A 1012 22.23 -15.66 -8.82
C ASP A 1012 22.65 -16.88 -9.66
N VAL A 1013 21.79 -17.90 -9.76
CA VAL A 1013 22.02 -19.05 -10.65
C VAL A 1013 22.13 -18.61 -12.12
N PHE A 1014 21.25 -17.71 -12.58
CA PHE A 1014 21.34 -17.19 -13.95
C PHE A 1014 22.63 -16.40 -14.19
N ILE A 1015 23.06 -15.58 -13.24
CA ILE A 1015 24.31 -14.81 -13.33
C ILE A 1015 25.52 -15.76 -13.34
N ALA A 1016 25.53 -16.80 -12.51
CA ALA A 1016 26.58 -17.82 -12.48
C ALA A 1016 26.71 -18.55 -13.84
N TRP A 1017 25.58 -18.98 -14.41
CA TRP A 1017 25.57 -19.59 -15.76
C TRP A 1017 25.99 -18.60 -16.85
N ALA A 1018 25.55 -17.34 -16.78
CA ALA A 1018 25.95 -16.30 -17.73
C ALA A 1018 27.46 -16.05 -17.69
N LEU A 1019 28.07 -16.04 -16.50
CA LEU A 1019 29.51 -15.92 -16.30
C LEU A 1019 30.25 -17.11 -16.95
N LEU A 1020 29.82 -18.35 -16.64
CA LEU A 1020 30.42 -19.58 -17.19
C LEU A 1020 30.38 -19.60 -18.72
N LEU A 1021 29.22 -19.30 -19.32
CA LEU A 1021 29.03 -19.28 -20.76
C LEU A 1021 29.83 -18.15 -21.43
N SER A 1022 29.94 -16.99 -20.80
CA SER A 1022 30.74 -15.87 -21.30
C SER A 1022 32.23 -16.22 -21.30
N HIS A 1023 32.73 -16.91 -20.27
CA HIS A 1023 34.10 -17.41 -20.26
C HIS A 1023 34.38 -18.41 -21.38
N LEU A 1024 33.44 -19.31 -21.70
CA LEU A 1024 33.58 -20.24 -22.83
C LEU A 1024 33.70 -19.52 -24.18
N GLN A 1025 33.09 -18.35 -24.32
CA GLN A 1025 33.22 -17.53 -25.54
C GLN A 1025 34.57 -16.81 -25.61
N ILE A 1026 35.06 -16.30 -24.48
CA ILE A 1026 36.27 -15.47 -24.40
C ILE A 1026 37.55 -16.32 -24.42
N LEU A 1027 37.54 -17.54 -23.85
CA LEU A 1027 38.72 -18.39 -23.77
C LEU A 1027 39.12 -18.97 -25.15
N PRO A 1028 40.41 -18.93 -25.53
CA PRO A 1028 40.89 -19.55 -26.77
C PRO A 1028 40.55 -21.05 -26.84
N ALA A 1029 40.30 -21.57 -28.04
CA ALA A 1029 39.98 -22.99 -28.26
C ALA A 1029 41.08 -23.97 -27.77
N SER A 1030 42.31 -23.48 -27.59
CA SER A 1030 43.48 -24.24 -27.16
C SER A 1030 43.73 -24.21 -25.65
N SER A 1031 42.91 -23.53 -24.84
CA SER A 1031 43.14 -23.48 -23.38
C SER A 1031 42.64 -24.76 -22.70
N SER A 1032 43.43 -25.30 -21.76
CA SER A 1032 43.05 -26.45 -20.93
C SER A 1032 41.75 -26.18 -20.16
N ILE A 1033 41.63 -24.98 -19.59
CA ILE A 1033 40.46 -24.50 -18.82
C ILE A 1033 39.15 -24.62 -19.63
N ARG A 1034 39.18 -24.34 -20.94
CA ARG A 1034 37.99 -24.48 -21.81
C ARG A 1034 37.62 -25.95 -22.01
N GLY A 1035 38.60 -26.83 -22.15
CA GLY A 1035 38.39 -28.28 -22.21
C GLY A 1035 37.74 -28.82 -20.93
N ASP A 1036 38.25 -28.37 -19.79
CA ASP A 1036 37.80 -28.80 -18.46
C ASP A 1036 36.34 -28.40 -18.19
N VAL A 1037 35.95 -27.17 -18.51
CA VAL A 1037 34.56 -26.69 -18.37
C VAL A 1037 33.61 -27.44 -19.31
N LEU A 1038 34.04 -27.74 -20.54
CA LEU A 1038 33.23 -28.51 -21.50
C LEU A 1038 33.04 -29.96 -21.04
N GLN A 1039 34.04 -30.57 -20.41
CA GLN A 1039 33.92 -31.90 -19.83
C GLN A 1039 32.93 -31.91 -18.66
N TYR A 1040 33.01 -30.94 -17.74
CA TYR A 1040 32.05 -30.80 -16.62
C TYR A 1040 30.60 -30.71 -17.11
N ILE A 1041 30.33 -29.89 -18.13
CA ILE A 1041 28.98 -29.76 -18.72
C ILE A 1041 28.55 -31.07 -19.40
N GLN A 1042 29.45 -31.77 -20.09
CA GLN A 1042 29.13 -33.03 -20.76
C GLN A 1042 28.81 -34.17 -19.80
N GLU A 1043 29.52 -34.26 -18.66
CA GLU A 1043 29.26 -35.26 -17.62
C GLU A 1043 27.88 -35.04 -16.99
N LYS A 1044 27.51 -33.80 -16.66
CA LYS A 1044 26.20 -33.48 -16.07
C LYS A 1044 25.01 -33.67 -17.04
N VAL A 1045 25.19 -33.42 -18.34
CA VAL A 1045 24.12 -33.64 -19.34
C VAL A 1045 23.86 -35.12 -19.58
N LYS A 1046 24.86 -36.00 -19.43
CA LYS A 1046 24.71 -37.44 -19.64
C LYS A 1046 23.80 -38.12 -18.60
N ASP A 1047 23.76 -37.62 -17.36
CA ASP A 1047 22.99 -38.24 -16.28
C ASP A 1047 21.47 -37.98 -16.36
N SER A 1048 21.01 -37.00 -17.16
CA SER A 1048 19.58 -36.64 -17.23
C SER A 1048 18.78 -37.32 -18.36
N VAL A 1049 19.42 -38.08 -19.27
CA VAL A 1049 18.78 -38.53 -20.54
C VAL A 1049 18.67 -40.05 -20.70
N TYR A 1050 19.38 -40.88 -19.91
CA TYR A 1050 19.37 -42.34 -20.13
C TYR A 1050 18.29 -43.08 -19.31
N GLY A 1051 17.26 -43.57 -20.02
CA GLY A 1051 16.30 -44.53 -19.44
C GLY A 1051 15.26 -45.16 -20.37
N ASP A 1052 15.28 -44.93 -21.69
CA ASP A 1052 14.24 -45.49 -22.58
C ASP A 1052 14.78 -45.86 -23.98
N GLU A 1053 14.67 -47.13 -24.36
CA GLU A 1053 15.14 -47.64 -25.67
C GLU A 1053 14.27 -47.15 -26.85
N ASN A 1054 13.05 -46.67 -26.57
CA ASN A 1054 12.07 -46.27 -27.58
C ASN A 1054 12.16 -44.78 -27.98
N PHE A 1055 13.05 -44.01 -27.34
CA PHE A 1055 13.14 -42.57 -27.50
C PHE A 1055 14.58 -42.07 -27.53
N SER A 1056 14.94 -41.28 -28.55
CA SER A 1056 16.28 -40.72 -28.68
C SER A 1056 16.22 -39.25 -29.11
N VAL A 1057 17.09 -38.41 -28.55
CA VAL A 1057 17.24 -37.00 -28.92
C VAL A 1057 18.66 -36.76 -29.43
N SER A 1058 18.79 -36.10 -30.58
CA SER A 1058 20.07 -35.68 -31.16
C SER A 1058 20.04 -34.19 -31.46
N VAL A 1059 21.19 -33.51 -31.30
CA VAL A 1059 21.30 -32.05 -31.49
C VAL A 1059 22.34 -31.76 -32.57
N ASN A 1060 21.90 -31.12 -33.65
CA ASN A 1060 22.78 -30.63 -34.71
C ASN A 1060 23.12 -29.15 -34.47
N ARG A 1061 24.30 -28.91 -33.89
CA ARG A 1061 24.77 -27.56 -33.54
C ARG A 1061 25.05 -26.66 -34.75
N SER A 1062 25.39 -27.24 -35.89
CA SER A 1062 25.72 -26.48 -37.11
C SER A 1062 24.50 -25.93 -37.83
N ALA A 1063 23.36 -26.62 -37.70
CA ALA A 1063 22.09 -26.24 -38.32
C ALA A 1063 21.10 -25.59 -37.33
N PHE A 1064 21.46 -25.48 -36.05
CA PHE A 1064 20.55 -25.07 -34.96
C PHE A 1064 19.27 -25.93 -34.90
N GLU A 1065 19.42 -27.25 -35.07
CA GLU A 1065 18.31 -28.20 -35.11
C GLU A 1065 18.40 -29.23 -33.98
N ILE A 1066 17.25 -29.54 -33.38
CA ILE A 1066 17.08 -30.63 -32.41
C ILE A 1066 16.16 -31.66 -33.05
N VAL A 1067 16.62 -32.91 -33.12
CA VAL A 1067 15.86 -34.03 -33.68
C VAL A 1067 15.50 -35.01 -32.57
N ALA A 1068 14.21 -35.15 -32.29
CA ALA A 1068 13.67 -36.14 -31.36
C ALA A 1068 13.01 -37.27 -32.15
N THR A 1069 13.44 -38.51 -31.94
CA THR A 1069 12.94 -39.70 -32.61
C THR A 1069 12.26 -40.59 -31.59
N TYR A 1070 10.98 -40.90 -31.82
CA TYR A 1070 10.20 -41.84 -31.02
C TYR A 1070 9.82 -43.03 -31.89
N ARG A 1071 10.10 -44.26 -31.41
CA ARG A 1071 9.79 -45.50 -32.13
C ARG A 1071 9.22 -46.53 -31.17
N LYS A 1072 8.02 -47.04 -31.46
CA LYS A 1072 7.36 -48.11 -30.70
C LYS A 1072 6.64 -49.04 -31.69
N GLU A 1073 7.08 -50.29 -31.74
CA GLU A 1073 6.60 -51.32 -32.68
C GLU A 1073 6.70 -50.88 -34.17
N GLU A 1074 5.61 -50.98 -34.95
CA GLU A 1074 5.53 -50.56 -36.37
C GLU A 1074 5.23 -49.05 -36.55
N THR A 1075 5.15 -48.29 -35.44
CA THR A 1075 4.83 -46.86 -35.46
C THR A 1075 6.00 -46.01 -34.99
N GLY A 1076 6.21 -44.85 -35.63
CA GLY A 1076 7.31 -43.97 -35.26
C GLY A 1076 7.17 -42.57 -35.83
N ILE A 1077 7.72 -41.60 -35.11
CA ILE A 1077 7.70 -40.19 -35.48
C ILE A 1077 9.07 -39.55 -35.26
N ASP A 1078 9.52 -38.79 -36.26
CA ASP A 1078 10.74 -37.99 -36.19
C ASP A 1078 10.32 -36.50 -36.17
N LEU A 1079 10.63 -35.84 -35.06
CA LEU A 1079 10.33 -34.45 -34.78
C LEU A 1079 11.61 -33.62 -34.93
N VAL A 1080 11.54 -32.55 -35.71
CA VAL A 1080 12.64 -31.61 -35.91
C VAL A 1080 12.22 -30.24 -35.40
N ILE A 1081 13.00 -29.70 -34.47
CA ILE A 1081 12.82 -28.38 -33.87
C ILE A 1081 13.96 -27.49 -34.34
N ARG A 1082 13.67 -26.46 -35.15
CA ARG A 1082 14.65 -25.51 -35.67
C ARG A 1082 14.64 -24.20 -34.89
N LEU A 1083 15.78 -23.86 -34.30
CA LEU A 1083 15.99 -22.62 -33.57
C LEU A 1083 16.43 -21.51 -34.55
N PRO A 1084 15.73 -20.36 -34.62
CA PRO A 1084 16.20 -19.23 -35.40
C PRO A 1084 17.44 -18.59 -34.76
N ASN A 1085 18.31 -17.98 -35.57
CA ASN A 1085 19.52 -17.30 -35.08
C ASN A 1085 19.26 -16.18 -34.06
N CYS A 1086 18.03 -15.64 -34.01
CA CYS A 1086 17.60 -14.62 -33.07
C CYS A 1086 16.69 -15.15 -31.95
N TYR A 1087 16.64 -16.47 -31.73
CA TYR A 1087 15.95 -17.05 -30.58
C TYR A 1087 16.48 -16.46 -29.26
N PRO A 1088 15.62 -16.06 -28.28
CA PRO A 1088 14.17 -16.28 -28.20
C PRO A 1088 13.28 -15.21 -28.84
N LEU A 1089 13.85 -14.16 -29.48
CA LEU A 1089 13.06 -13.06 -30.07
C LEU A 1089 12.15 -13.53 -31.23
N ARG A 1090 12.55 -14.59 -31.94
CA ARG A 1090 11.72 -15.27 -32.95
C ARG A 1090 11.39 -16.67 -32.47
N HIS A 1091 10.14 -17.07 -32.68
CA HIS A 1091 9.66 -18.38 -32.30
C HIS A 1091 10.37 -19.51 -33.06
N VAL A 1092 10.45 -20.65 -32.38
CA VAL A 1092 11.01 -21.91 -32.89
C VAL A 1092 10.06 -22.54 -33.90
N ASP A 1093 10.62 -23.07 -34.99
CA ASP A 1093 9.87 -23.81 -35.99
C ASP A 1093 9.90 -25.30 -35.66
N VAL A 1094 8.73 -25.94 -35.68
CA VAL A 1094 8.56 -27.36 -35.31
C VAL A 1094 7.98 -28.11 -36.51
N GLU A 1095 8.70 -29.12 -36.98
CA GLU A 1095 8.35 -29.93 -38.14
C GLU A 1095 8.37 -31.42 -37.80
N CYS A 1096 7.51 -32.21 -38.46
CA CYS A 1096 7.58 -33.66 -38.43
C CYS A 1096 8.13 -34.13 -39.78
N THR A 1097 9.32 -34.72 -39.80
CA THR A 1097 9.97 -35.16 -41.04
C THR A 1097 9.59 -36.58 -41.43
N ARG A 1098 9.22 -37.43 -40.47
CA ARG A 1098 8.82 -38.82 -40.72
C ARG A 1098 7.69 -39.21 -39.77
N SER A 1099 6.60 -39.75 -40.30
CA SER A 1099 5.54 -40.39 -39.52
C SER A 1099 5.21 -41.75 -40.14
N LEU A 1100 5.30 -42.81 -39.34
CA LEU A 1100 5.01 -44.19 -39.73
C LEU A 1100 3.85 -44.69 -38.85
N GLY A 1101 2.77 -45.16 -39.47
CA GLY A 1101 1.59 -45.69 -38.77
C GLY A 1101 0.69 -44.65 -38.08
N ILE A 1102 0.92 -43.35 -38.28
CA ILE A 1102 0.14 -42.24 -37.70
C ILE A 1102 -0.62 -41.53 -38.83
N SER A 1103 -1.91 -41.22 -38.64
CA SER A 1103 -2.68 -40.46 -39.63
C SER A 1103 -2.23 -39.01 -39.72
N GLU A 1104 -2.28 -38.42 -40.92
CA GLU A 1104 -1.87 -37.03 -41.16
C GLU A 1104 -2.61 -36.02 -40.28
N VAL A 1105 -3.91 -36.27 -40.02
CA VAL A 1105 -4.75 -35.44 -39.15
C VAL A 1105 -4.27 -35.50 -37.69
N LYS A 1106 -3.88 -36.67 -37.19
CA LYS A 1106 -3.33 -36.81 -35.82
C LYS A 1106 -1.96 -36.16 -35.71
N CYS A 1107 -1.07 -36.40 -36.68
CA CYS A 1107 0.26 -35.77 -36.73
C CYS A 1107 0.16 -34.24 -36.70
N ARG A 1108 -0.76 -33.65 -37.49
CA ARG A 1108 -0.99 -32.21 -37.52
C ARG A 1108 -1.50 -31.65 -36.19
N LYS A 1109 -2.43 -32.34 -35.52
CA LYS A 1109 -2.93 -31.94 -34.19
C LYS A 1109 -1.81 -31.92 -33.14
N TRP A 1110 -0.96 -32.94 -33.15
CA TRP A 1110 0.15 -33.05 -32.20
C TRP A 1110 1.24 -32.00 -32.45
N LEU A 1111 1.54 -31.71 -33.72
CA LEU A 1111 2.42 -30.59 -34.08
C LEU A 1111 1.85 -29.25 -33.57
N LEU A 1112 0.56 -28.98 -33.78
CA LEU A 1112 -0.08 -27.76 -33.30
C LEU A 1112 0.01 -27.62 -31.77
N SER A 1113 -0.23 -28.72 -31.04
CA SER A 1113 -0.11 -28.75 -29.59
C SER A 1113 1.31 -28.41 -29.12
N LEU A 1114 2.32 -29.04 -29.74
CA LEU A 1114 3.72 -28.81 -29.42
C LEU A 1114 4.20 -27.41 -29.82
N THR A 1115 3.83 -26.91 -30.99
CA THR A 1115 4.14 -25.54 -31.42
C THR A 1115 3.50 -24.52 -30.47
N SER A 1116 2.27 -24.76 -30.02
CA SER A 1116 1.62 -23.91 -29.02
C SER A 1116 2.32 -23.96 -27.66
N PHE A 1117 2.80 -25.13 -27.24
CA PHE A 1117 3.55 -25.29 -26.00
C PHE A 1117 4.86 -24.49 -26.02
N VAL A 1118 5.67 -24.67 -27.07
CA VAL A 1118 6.96 -24.00 -27.23
C VAL A 1118 6.80 -22.47 -27.35
N ARG A 1119 5.71 -22.00 -27.98
CA ARG A 1119 5.41 -20.56 -28.10
C ARG A 1119 4.95 -19.92 -26.78
N ASN A 1120 4.16 -20.63 -25.97
CA ASN A 1120 3.53 -20.05 -24.78
C ASN A 1120 4.39 -20.17 -23.50
N GLN A 1121 5.42 -21.01 -23.48
CA GLN A 1121 6.28 -21.23 -22.30
C GLN A 1121 7.72 -20.72 -22.46
N ASN A 1122 7.92 -19.65 -23.25
CA ASN A 1122 9.18 -18.90 -23.33
C ASN A 1122 10.46 -19.75 -23.47
N GLY A 1123 10.39 -20.90 -24.16
CA GLY A 1123 11.58 -21.63 -24.58
C GLY A 1123 12.02 -22.87 -23.79
N ALA A 1124 11.16 -23.46 -22.95
CA ALA A 1124 11.40 -24.75 -22.31
C ALA A 1124 11.33 -25.94 -23.30
N ILE A 1125 12.26 -25.99 -24.27
CA ILE A 1125 12.26 -26.99 -25.36
C ILE A 1125 12.45 -28.41 -24.83
N ALA A 1126 13.28 -28.60 -23.82
CA ALA A 1126 13.49 -29.92 -23.21
C ALA A 1126 12.18 -30.45 -22.57
N GLU A 1127 11.47 -29.60 -21.83
CA GLU A 1127 10.19 -29.95 -21.21
C GLU A 1127 9.09 -30.21 -22.26
N ALA A 1128 9.12 -29.45 -23.37
CA ALA A 1128 8.24 -29.67 -24.51
C ALA A 1128 8.42 -31.06 -25.12
N ILE A 1129 9.67 -31.47 -25.30
CA ILE A 1129 10.04 -32.78 -25.83
C ILE A 1129 9.66 -33.90 -24.83
N CYS A 1130 9.89 -33.71 -23.53
CA CYS A 1130 9.49 -34.68 -22.50
C CYS A 1130 7.97 -34.85 -22.41
N THR A 1131 7.22 -33.74 -22.41
CA THR A 1131 5.75 -33.76 -22.39
C THR A 1131 5.19 -34.38 -23.67
N TRP A 1132 5.82 -34.10 -24.81
CA TRP A 1132 5.50 -34.73 -26.09
C TRP A 1132 5.68 -36.26 -26.03
N LYS A 1133 6.83 -36.74 -25.53
CA LYS A 1133 7.06 -38.17 -25.32
C LYS A 1133 5.98 -38.79 -24.43
N SER A 1134 5.71 -38.20 -23.26
CA SER A 1134 4.70 -38.73 -22.33
C SER A 1134 3.27 -38.70 -22.91
N ASN A 1135 2.94 -37.74 -23.77
CA ASN A 1135 1.67 -37.73 -24.50
C ASN A 1135 1.59 -38.91 -25.48
N PHE A 1136 2.67 -39.20 -26.20
CA PHE A 1136 2.74 -40.36 -27.09
C PHE A 1136 2.55 -41.67 -26.32
N ASP A 1137 3.26 -41.83 -25.21
CA ASP A 1137 3.14 -43.03 -24.37
C ASP A 1137 1.67 -43.27 -23.94
N LYS A 1138 0.98 -42.20 -23.50
CA LYS A 1138 -0.42 -42.28 -23.05
C LYS A 1138 -1.45 -42.47 -24.16
N GLU A 1139 -1.18 -42.00 -25.37
CA GLU A 1139 -2.01 -42.31 -26.54
C GLU A 1139 -1.98 -43.82 -26.83
N PHE A 1140 -0.81 -44.45 -26.74
CA PHE A 1140 -0.69 -45.92 -26.89
C PHE A 1140 -1.40 -46.69 -25.75
N GLU A 1141 -1.55 -46.07 -24.58
CA GLU A 1141 -2.38 -46.60 -23.48
C GLU A 1141 -3.90 -46.37 -23.69
N GLY A 1142 -4.30 -45.72 -24.80
CA GLY A 1142 -5.70 -45.50 -25.17
C GLY A 1142 -6.35 -44.29 -24.51
N VAL A 1143 -5.57 -43.33 -24.00
CA VAL A 1143 -6.09 -42.12 -23.36
C VAL A 1143 -6.43 -41.06 -24.42
N GLU A 1144 -7.70 -40.67 -24.53
CA GLU A 1144 -8.11 -39.63 -25.47
C GLU A 1144 -7.55 -38.24 -25.12
N GLU A 1145 -7.12 -37.52 -26.16
CA GLU A 1145 -6.67 -36.13 -26.12
C GLU A 1145 -7.79 -35.14 -25.75
N CYS A 1146 -7.45 -34.04 -25.08
CA CYS A 1146 -8.39 -32.95 -24.82
C CYS A 1146 -8.70 -32.20 -26.13
N PRO A 1147 -9.98 -32.05 -26.54
CA PRO A 1147 -10.33 -31.40 -27.80
C PRO A 1147 -10.05 -29.89 -27.87
N ILE A 1148 -9.78 -29.23 -26.73
CA ILE A 1148 -9.51 -27.78 -26.68
C ILE A 1148 -8.03 -27.51 -26.98
N CYS A 1149 -7.11 -28.24 -26.34
CA CYS A 1149 -5.67 -28.00 -26.45
C CYS A 1149 -4.93 -29.05 -27.29
N TYR A 1150 -5.65 -30.05 -27.80
CA TYR A 1150 -5.12 -31.17 -28.60
C TYR A 1150 -3.99 -31.95 -27.91
N SER A 1151 -3.96 -31.95 -26.57
CA SER A 1151 -2.94 -32.62 -25.74
C SER A 1151 -3.61 -33.58 -24.74
N ILE A 1152 -2.93 -34.68 -24.39
CA ILE A 1152 -3.37 -35.60 -23.32
C ILE A 1152 -2.95 -35.04 -21.95
N LEU A 1153 -1.72 -34.57 -21.81
CA LEU A 1153 -1.23 -33.87 -20.63
C LEU A 1153 -1.44 -32.36 -20.81
N HIS A 1154 -2.10 -31.72 -19.86
CA HIS A 1154 -2.25 -30.27 -19.88
C HIS A 1154 -0.88 -29.59 -19.73
N THR A 1155 -0.65 -28.54 -20.51
CA THR A 1155 0.68 -27.95 -20.72
C THR A 1155 1.28 -27.31 -19.47
N SER A 1156 0.47 -26.82 -18.52
CA SER A 1156 0.98 -26.14 -17.31
C SER A 1156 0.91 -26.94 -16.02
N ASN A 1157 0.10 -28.00 -15.96
CA ASN A 1157 -0.14 -28.73 -14.71
C ASN A 1157 -0.12 -30.25 -14.89
N HIS A 1158 0.25 -30.73 -16.09
CA HIS A 1158 0.35 -32.15 -16.48
C HIS A 1158 -0.88 -32.99 -16.09
N SER A 1159 -2.06 -32.37 -15.99
CA SER A 1159 -3.30 -33.07 -15.67
C SER A 1159 -3.85 -33.81 -16.89
N LEU A 1160 -4.58 -34.90 -16.63
CA LEU A 1160 -5.30 -35.66 -17.67
C LEU A 1160 -6.71 -35.08 -17.91
N PRO A 1161 -7.28 -35.25 -19.11
CA PRO A 1161 -8.65 -34.84 -19.38
C PRO A 1161 -9.60 -35.79 -18.64
N ARG A 1162 -10.16 -35.31 -17.52
CA ARG A 1162 -11.07 -36.09 -16.66
C ARG A 1162 -12.54 -35.67 -16.78
N LEU A 1163 -12.81 -34.43 -17.22
CA LEU A 1163 -14.17 -33.90 -17.25
C LEU A 1163 -14.85 -34.28 -18.56
N ALA A 1164 -15.78 -35.24 -18.51
CA ALA A 1164 -16.53 -35.69 -19.69
C ALA A 1164 -17.83 -34.89 -19.87
N CYS A 1165 -18.10 -34.42 -21.09
CA CYS A 1165 -19.40 -33.85 -21.41
C CYS A 1165 -20.49 -34.94 -21.35
N LYS A 1166 -21.61 -34.67 -20.69
CA LYS A 1166 -22.73 -35.63 -20.57
C LYS A 1166 -23.33 -36.03 -21.92
N THR A 1167 -23.30 -35.13 -22.90
CA THR A 1167 -23.89 -35.35 -24.24
C THR A 1167 -22.92 -36.03 -25.20
N CYS A 1168 -21.74 -35.44 -25.46
CA CYS A 1168 -20.80 -35.95 -26.47
C CYS A 1168 -19.72 -36.89 -25.91
N LYS A 1169 -19.68 -37.10 -24.59
CA LYS A 1169 -18.76 -38.00 -23.85
C LYS A 1169 -17.25 -37.72 -23.97
N HIS A 1170 -16.82 -36.81 -24.85
CA HIS A 1170 -15.44 -36.34 -24.90
C HIS A 1170 -14.98 -35.71 -23.58
N LYS A 1171 -13.73 -35.98 -23.23
CA LYS A 1171 -13.09 -35.54 -21.99
C LYS A 1171 -12.25 -34.27 -22.21
N PHE A 1172 -12.26 -33.39 -21.21
CA PHE A 1172 -11.54 -32.12 -21.22
C PHE A 1172 -10.68 -31.96 -19.96
N HIS A 1173 -9.60 -31.18 -20.07
CA HIS A 1173 -8.87 -30.70 -18.90
C HIS A 1173 -9.71 -29.66 -18.15
N GLY A 1174 -9.71 -29.70 -16.82
CA GLY A 1174 -10.42 -28.71 -15.99
C GLY A 1174 -10.00 -27.28 -16.27
N ALA A 1175 -8.70 -27.03 -16.42
CA ALA A 1175 -8.15 -25.73 -16.74
C ALA A 1175 -8.57 -25.21 -18.13
N CYS A 1176 -8.56 -26.08 -19.15
CA CYS A 1176 -9.01 -25.72 -20.50
C CYS A 1176 -10.49 -25.38 -20.53
N LEU A 1177 -11.32 -26.16 -19.82
CA LEU A 1177 -12.76 -25.95 -19.77
C LEU A 1177 -13.14 -24.70 -18.97
N TYR A 1178 -12.47 -24.46 -17.84
CA TYR A 1178 -12.65 -23.24 -17.05
C TYR A 1178 -12.32 -21.99 -17.86
N LYS A 1179 -11.16 -21.98 -18.54
CA LYS A 1179 -10.77 -20.88 -19.42
C LYS A 1179 -11.76 -20.68 -20.56
N TRP A 1180 -12.29 -21.76 -21.13
CA TRP A 1180 -13.32 -21.69 -22.17
C TRP A 1180 -14.61 -21.04 -21.66
N PHE A 1181 -15.10 -21.41 -20.47
CA PHE A 1181 -16.30 -20.82 -19.89
C PHE A 1181 -16.12 -19.35 -19.51
N SER A 1182 -14.96 -18.99 -18.95
CA SER A 1182 -14.69 -17.60 -18.57
C SER A 1182 -14.53 -16.69 -19.79
N THR A 1183 -13.97 -17.17 -20.90
CA THR A 1183 -13.85 -16.36 -22.14
C THR A 1183 -15.13 -16.32 -22.98
N SER A 1184 -15.95 -17.36 -22.94
CA SER A 1184 -17.21 -17.42 -23.72
C SER A 1184 -18.44 -16.91 -22.97
N ASN A 1185 -18.34 -16.63 -21.67
CA ASN A 1185 -19.45 -16.27 -20.77
C ASN A 1185 -20.63 -17.27 -20.81
N LYS A 1186 -20.40 -18.52 -21.22
CA LYS A 1186 -21.42 -19.58 -21.31
C LYS A 1186 -20.83 -20.91 -20.88
N SER A 1187 -21.56 -21.65 -20.04
CA SER A 1187 -21.19 -23.00 -19.56
C SER A 1187 -21.58 -24.11 -20.55
N THR A 1188 -21.31 -23.91 -21.84
CA THR A 1188 -21.67 -24.85 -22.92
C THR A 1188 -20.44 -25.59 -23.45
N CYS A 1189 -20.60 -26.89 -23.72
CA CYS A 1189 -19.55 -27.75 -24.28
C CYS A 1189 -18.98 -27.19 -25.61
N PRO A 1190 -17.65 -27.10 -25.78
CA PRO A 1190 -17.03 -26.58 -27.00
C PRO A 1190 -17.38 -27.36 -28.28
N LEU A 1191 -17.71 -28.66 -28.16
CA LEU A 1191 -17.96 -29.53 -29.31
C LEU A 1191 -19.43 -29.59 -29.72
N CYS A 1192 -20.33 -29.84 -28.75
CA CYS A 1192 -21.75 -30.03 -29.04
C CYS A 1192 -22.65 -28.86 -28.63
N GLN A 1193 -22.09 -27.81 -28.04
CA GLN A 1193 -22.79 -26.60 -27.58
C GLN A 1193 -23.93 -26.82 -26.57
N THR A 1194 -24.08 -28.02 -26.02
CA THR A 1194 -25.03 -28.27 -24.91
C THR A 1194 -24.44 -27.80 -23.58
N PRO A 1195 -25.28 -27.42 -22.59
CA PRO A 1195 -24.82 -27.16 -21.23
C PRO A 1195 -23.97 -28.33 -20.69
N PHE A 1196 -22.83 -28.01 -20.08
CA PHE A 1196 -21.81 -29.01 -19.73
C PHE A 1196 -22.19 -29.93 -18.56
#